data_AF-A0A3L7BS93-F1
#
_entry.id   AF-A0A3L7BS93-F1
#
_cell.length_a   1.000
_cell.length_b   1.000
_cell.length_c   1.000
_cell.angle_alpha   90.00
_cell.angle_beta   90.00
_cell.angle_gamma   90.00
#
_symmetry.space_group_name_H-M   'P 1'
#
loop_
_entity.id
_entity.type
_entity.pdbx_description
1 polymer ?
#
loop_
_entity_poly.entity_id
_entity_poly.type
_entity_poly.pdbx_seq_one_letter_code
_entity_poly.pdbx_strand_id
1 'polypeptide(L)'
;MRYRQLTTGSLALGVILLLDVLRVWLPGIITIFGQAASTPAELMGAFALGWFVLTLAAPALVRRVGARPVTVAAAVVLAGARLALTAAPGGRTQLWLATAGLLAGLVWLVGVAAGTDRPVPGLALGLAANAAVHALLDTYDLVWRGDWVAWLLSAAAVTLFLLGTALPTVPTGPGGARAWLLAGPALLLAGMVALAPAVARTGTSYLVAGDGVARSPLVGLAPVPVAVAGFLLAALVRPPARWGRALGPTALLAGALLFALDRGDLLVAAVLLTAVGLGACLALTDAAGRPDTGDDGQPETGDDAGRPGTGDDAGRPDTGVDAGQPGSGVDAGLLEGVGGVQGSARPAGRRGYAVAAGMLVFAVGAVGYYSAYDLGYPNGAVPVMVAALVAVVALAARPTARPVPAPLPPLRTTAAVTALALLAPLLADDVPVAGNRDGPPDRLTVVAYNVRMGFGLDGRFDLAGLTDMIDRQRPDVVLLSEVDRGWLLNGGHDTLDLLADRLGMPYVFGPAADPVWGDAVLSRWPVTDPRTVALPAVGAPTGAQALAVTLDLGDDVRAAVVSTHLQPPPGHGPVVQAGAVVDFATGYAAGRPLVVAGDLNTEPGDEAFAQFTEAGLVDALVAARPLATSPADDPRQQIDHVFVSPGLTASGPVAPRGTASDHLPVAVTLTLPPR
;
A
#
# COMPACT_ATOMS: atom_id res chain seq x y z
N MET A 1 27.70 19.36 -6.33
CA MET A 1 27.22 17.99 -6.05
C MET A 1 26.56 17.85 -4.68
N ARG A 2 27.19 18.30 -3.56
CA ARG A 2 26.65 18.18 -2.19
C ARG A 2 25.20 18.69 -2.00
N TYR A 3 24.86 19.88 -2.51
CA TYR A 3 23.49 20.40 -2.39
C TYR A 3 22.42 19.55 -3.10
N ARG A 4 22.74 18.97 -4.27
CA ARG A 4 21.79 18.09 -4.98
C ARG A 4 21.52 16.80 -4.23
N GLN A 5 22.53 16.25 -3.55
CA GLN A 5 22.37 15.07 -2.68
C GLN A 5 21.44 15.35 -1.51
N LEU A 6 21.59 16.52 -0.88
CA LEU A 6 20.74 16.95 0.23
C LEU A 6 19.29 17.17 -0.22
N THR A 7 19.05 17.77 -1.39
CA THR A 7 17.70 17.89 -1.97
C THR A 7 17.08 16.52 -2.26
N THR A 8 17.86 15.58 -2.82
CA THR A 8 17.40 14.20 -3.05
C THR A 8 17.01 13.50 -1.75
N GLY A 9 17.85 13.59 -0.72
CA GLY A 9 17.56 13.01 0.60
C GLY A 9 16.34 13.65 1.28
N SER A 10 16.20 14.97 1.20
CA SER A 10 15.04 15.69 1.76
C SER A 10 13.72 15.30 1.07
N LEU A 11 13.74 15.14 -0.27
CA LEU A 11 12.58 14.64 -1.01
C LEU A 11 12.25 13.20 -0.59
N ALA A 12 13.25 12.32 -0.49
CA ALA A 12 13.05 10.94 -0.05
C ALA A 12 12.42 10.86 1.34
N LEU A 13 12.92 11.63 2.32
CA LEU A 13 12.36 11.68 3.67
C LEU A 13 10.93 12.21 3.70
N GLY A 14 10.60 13.26 2.94
CA GLY A 14 9.23 13.76 2.89
C GLY A 14 8.26 12.80 2.19
N VAL A 15 8.72 12.01 1.21
CA VAL A 15 7.92 10.92 0.62
C VAL A 15 7.64 9.84 1.65
N ILE A 16 8.61 9.45 2.48
CA ILE A 16 8.42 8.50 3.59
C ILE A 16 7.35 9.05 4.55
N LEU A 17 7.48 10.29 5.01
CA LEU A 17 6.50 10.89 5.95
C LEU A 17 5.10 11.01 5.34
N LEU A 18 4.97 11.30 4.04
CA LEU A 18 3.68 11.31 3.37
C LEU A 18 3.07 9.91 3.29
N LEU A 19 3.86 8.88 3.02
CA LEU A 19 3.42 7.49 3.02
C LEU A 19 2.95 7.04 4.41
N ASP A 20 3.71 7.39 5.46
CA ASP A 20 3.32 7.16 6.86
C ASP A 20 1.94 7.78 7.17
N VAL A 21 1.71 9.02 6.74
CA VAL A 21 0.41 9.69 6.91
C VAL A 21 -0.69 9.01 6.09
N LEU A 22 -0.41 8.62 4.85
CA LEU A 22 -1.36 7.89 3.99
C LEU A 22 -1.78 6.55 4.60
N ARG A 23 -0.85 5.83 5.25
CA ARG A 23 -1.16 4.58 5.96
C ARG A 23 -2.18 4.75 7.06
N VAL A 24 -2.24 5.92 7.70
CA VAL A 24 -3.25 6.23 8.74
C VAL A 24 -4.51 6.86 8.15
N TRP A 25 -4.35 7.69 7.11
CA TRP A 25 -5.46 8.40 6.49
C TRP A 25 -6.39 7.46 5.71
N LEU A 26 -5.84 6.56 4.90
CA LEU A 26 -6.62 5.66 4.04
C LEU A 26 -7.58 4.77 4.85
N PRO A 27 -7.15 4.04 5.91
CA PRO A 27 -8.08 3.24 6.70
C PRO A 27 -9.11 4.10 7.40
N GLY A 28 -8.73 5.30 7.86
CA GLY A 28 -9.62 6.24 8.55
C GLY A 28 -10.82 6.69 7.70
N ILE A 29 -10.73 6.62 6.36
CA ILE A 29 -11.87 6.88 5.47
C ILE A 29 -12.98 5.86 5.70
N ILE A 30 -12.63 4.60 5.96
CA ILE A 30 -13.59 3.50 6.13
C ILE A 30 -13.93 3.30 7.61
N THR A 31 -12.92 3.23 8.46
CA THR A 31 -13.09 2.84 9.87
C THR A 31 -13.66 3.96 10.73
N ILE A 32 -13.35 5.23 10.42
CA ILE A 32 -13.76 6.39 11.22
C ILE A 32 -14.81 7.23 10.50
N PHE A 33 -14.53 7.65 9.25
CA PHE A 33 -15.48 8.45 8.47
C PHE A 33 -16.62 7.58 7.94
N GLY A 34 -16.29 6.42 7.36
CA GLY A 34 -17.24 5.47 6.81
C GLY A 34 -18.11 4.77 7.85
N GLN A 35 -17.61 4.68 9.09
CA GLN A 35 -18.26 4.01 10.22
C GLN A 35 -18.71 2.58 9.83
N ALA A 36 -17.81 1.81 9.22
CA ALA A 36 -18.06 0.44 8.72
C ALA A 36 -19.34 0.34 7.86
N ALA A 37 -19.31 1.01 6.71
CA ALA A 37 -20.36 0.99 5.68
C ALA A 37 -21.72 1.65 6.04
N SER A 38 -21.83 2.36 7.18
CA SER A 38 -23.03 3.16 7.45
C SER A 38 -23.06 4.50 6.72
N THR A 39 -21.91 4.99 6.26
CA THR A 39 -21.83 6.15 5.37
C THR A 39 -21.87 5.70 3.90
N PRO A 40 -22.73 6.32 3.05
CA PRO A 40 -22.77 6.03 1.63
C PRO A 40 -21.39 6.15 0.94
N ALA A 41 -21.08 5.21 0.05
CA ALA A 41 -19.81 5.15 -0.67
C ALA A 41 -19.51 6.44 -1.46
N GLU A 42 -20.53 7.14 -1.97
CA GLU A 42 -20.38 8.40 -2.69
C GLU A 42 -19.85 9.52 -1.79
N LEU A 43 -20.28 9.56 -0.53
CA LEU A 43 -19.80 10.55 0.44
C LEU A 43 -18.38 10.23 0.89
N MET A 44 -18.03 8.96 1.06
CA MET A 44 -16.66 8.52 1.34
C MET A 44 -15.74 8.89 0.18
N GLY A 45 -16.15 8.61 -1.06
CA GLY A 45 -15.43 8.99 -2.27
C GLY A 45 -15.27 10.51 -2.41
N ALA A 46 -16.32 11.28 -2.14
CA ALA A 46 -16.27 12.75 -2.17
C ALA A 46 -15.31 13.30 -1.10
N PHE A 47 -15.35 12.77 0.12
CA PHE A 47 -14.42 13.13 1.20
C PHE A 47 -12.98 12.81 0.79
N ALA A 48 -12.73 11.60 0.27
CA ALA A 48 -11.41 11.17 -0.17
C ALA A 48 -10.86 12.07 -1.30
N LEU A 49 -11.63 12.31 -2.35
CA LEU A 49 -11.21 13.08 -3.52
C LEU A 49 -11.07 14.58 -3.25
N GLY A 50 -11.87 15.14 -2.34
CA GLY A 50 -11.92 16.58 -2.06
C GLY A 50 -10.56 17.19 -1.71
N TRP A 51 -9.74 16.48 -0.92
CA TRP A 51 -8.42 16.95 -0.50
C TRP A 51 -7.38 16.99 -1.65
N PHE A 52 -7.50 16.07 -2.61
CA PHE A 52 -6.65 16.06 -3.80
C PHE A 52 -7.08 17.13 -4.80
N VAL A 53 -8.39 17.37 -4.96
CA VAL A 53 -8.91 18.49 -5.77
C VAL A 53 -8.47 19.83 -5.18
N LEU A 54 -8.54 20.00 -3.86
CA LEU A 54 -8.09 21.22 -3.17
C LEU A 54 -6.60 21.52 -3.46
N THR A 55 -5.78 20.48 -3.59
CA THR A 55 -4.35 20.61 -3.91
C THR A 55 -4.09 21.27 -5.28
N LEU A 56 -5.05 21.24 -6.21
CA LEU A 56 -4.93 21.95 -7.50
C LEU A 56 -4.81 23.48 -7.34
N ALA A 57 -5.18 24.04 -6.19
CA ALA A 57 -4.97 25.44 -5.85
C ALA A 57 -3.52 25.74 -5.38
N ALA A 58 -2.77 24.73 -4.92
CA ALA A 58 -1.43 24.92 -4.36
C ALA A 58 -0.42 25.54 -5.33
N PRO A 59 -0.40 25.21 -6.65
CA PRO A 59 0.50 25.89 -7.59
C PRO A 59 0.22 27.40 -7.69
N ALA A 60 -1.04 27.83 -7.56
CA ALA A 60 -1.39 29.24 -7.53
C ALA A 60 -0.91 29.92 -6.23
N LEU A 61 -1.03 29.23 -5.09
CA LEU A 61 -0.48 29.68 -3.81
C LEU A 61 1.04 29.85 -3.89
N VAL A 62 1.76 28.87 -4.44
CA VAL A 62 3.21 28.92 -4.67
C VAL A 62 3.61 30.10 -5.55
N ARG A 63 2.85 30.41 -6.61
CA ARG A 63 3.12 31.59 -7.44
C ARG A 63 2.92 32.91 -6.70
N ARG A 64 1.94 32.99 -5.79
CA ARG A 64 1.59 34.22 -5.06
C ARG A 64 2.52 34.49 -3.88
N VAL A 65 2.80 33.47 -3.07
CA VAL A 65 3.54 33.59 -1.80
C VAL A 65 5.03 33.26 -1.97
N GLY A 66 5.37 32.46 -2.99
CA GLY A 66 6.70 31.94 -3.23
C GLY A 66 6.83 30.48 -2.81
N ALA A 67 7.63 29.70 -3.56
CA ALA A 67 7.77 28.26 -3.35
C ALA A 67 8.36 27.91 -1.98
N ARG A 68 9.41 28.61 -1.55
CA ARG A 68 10.10 28.32 -0.29
C ARG A 68 9.23 28.48 0.97
N PRO A 69 8.58 29.63 1.23
CA PRO A 69 7.75 29.78 2.42
C PRO A 69 6.59 28.77 2.45
N VAL A 70 5.96 28.50 1.30
CA VAL A 70 4.90 27.48 1.19
C VAL A 70 5.44 26.09 1.52
N THR A 71 6.60 25.71 0.95
CA THR A 71 7.22 24.39 1.17
C THR A 71 7.60 24.20 2.64
N VAL A 72 8.22 25.20 3.27
CA VAL A 72 8.65 25.12 4.68
C VAL A 72 7.43 25.04 5.61
N ALA A 73 6.42 25.88 5.40
CA ALA A 73 5.20 25.84 6.22
C ALA A 73 4.49 24.48 6.11
N ALA A 74 4.32 23.98 4.88
CA ALA A 74 3.74 22.68 4.62
C ALA A 74 4.56 21.53 5.24
N ALA A 75 5.90 21.61 5.19
CA ALA A 75 6.78 20.64 5.83
C ALA A 75 6.63 20.63 7.36
N VAL A 76 6.51 21.79 8.00
CA VAL A 76 6.30 21.88 9.46
C VAL A 76 4.95 21.25 9.86
N VAL A 77 3.89 21.50 9.10
CA VAL A 77 2.58 20.90 9.37
C VAL A 77 2.61 19.39 9.14
N LEU A 78 3.22 18.92 8.04
CA LEU A 78 3.40 17.48 7.78
C LEU A 78 4.18 16.80 8.90
N ALA A 79 5.29 17.39 9.31
CA ALA A 79 6.14 16.93 10.42
C ALA A 79 5.37 16.83 11.74
N GLY A 80 4.64 17.90 12.09
CA GLY A 80 3.85 17.95 13.32
C GLY A 80 2.71 16.94 13.31
N ALA A 81 1.97 16.84 12.20
CA ALA A 81 0.89 15.87 12.04
C ALA A 81 1.42 14.43 12.14
N ARG A 82 2.48 14.11 11.38
CA ARG A 82 3.09 12.77 11.40
C ARG A 82 3.60 12.42 12.80
N LEU A 83 4.28 13.33 13.50
CA LEU A 83 4.75 13.08 14.86
C LEU A 83 3.60 12.93 15.86
N ALA A 84 2.52 13.69 15.72
CA ALA A 84 1.33 13.56 16.55
C ALA A 84 0.61 12.21 16.32
N LEU A 85 0.63 11.69 15.08
CA LEU A 85 0.07 10.37 14.77
C LEU A 85 0.81 9.22 15.46
N THR A 86 2.10 9.38 15.81
CA THR A 86 2.85 8.39 16.63
C THR A 86 2.22 8.18 18.01
N ALA A 87 1.43 9.15 18.52
CA ALA A 87 0.66 8.96 19.74
C ALA A 87 -0.52 7.98 19.58
N ALA A 88 -0.83 7.55 18.35
CA ALA A 88 -1.98 6.72 17.99
C ALA A 88 -3.29 7.21 18.65
N PRO A 89 -3.75 8.45 18.37
CA PRO A 89 -4.82 9.10 19.13
C PRO A 89 -6.22 8.50 18.90
N GLY A 90 -6.43 7.74 17.82
CA GLY A 90 -7.73 7.18 17.44
C GLY A 90 -8.81 8.21 17.10
N GLY A 91 -9.94 7.69 16.64
CA GLY A 91 -11.19 8.37 16.36
C GLY A 91 -11.03 9.61 15.47
N ARG A 92 -11.89 10.61 15.73
CA ARG A 92 -11.91 11.85 14.94
C ARG A 92 -10.57 12.60 14.97
N THR A 93 -9.86 12.55 16.09
CA THR A 93 -8.55 13.20 16.22
C THR A 93 -7.54 12.62 15.23
N GLN A 94 -7.46 11.28 15.13
CA GLN A 94 -6.65 10.60 14.13
C GLN A 94 -7.03 11.01 12.71
N LEU A 95 -8.32 10.94 12.35
CA LEU A 95 -8.80 11.27 11.02
C LEU A 95 -8.39 12.70 10.60
N TRP A 96 -8.61 13.68 11.46
CA TRP A 96 -8.32 15.09 11.14
C TRP A 96 -6.83 15.41 11.17
N LEU A 97 -6.04 14.79 12.06
CA LEU A 97 -4.58 14.90 12.04
C LEU A 97 -4.00 14.30 10.74
N ALA A 98 -4.46 13.11 10.35
CA ALA A 98 -4.03 12.46 9.12
C ALA A 98 -4.47 13.27 7.89
N THR A 99 -5.66 13.84 7.90
CA THR A 99 -6.17 14.72 6.82
C THR A 99 -5.34 16.01 6.69
N ALA A 100 -5.01 16.65 7.82
CA ALA A 100 -4.14 17.82 7.83
C ALA A 100 -2.73 17.48 7.33
N GLY A 101 -2.17 16.34 7.77
CA GLY A 101 -0.90 15.81 7.29
C GLY A 101 -0.90 15.51 5.80
N LEU A 102 -1.97 14.90 5.27
CA LEU A 102 -2.13 14.61 3.85
C LEU A 102 -2.11 15.90 3.03
N LEU A 103 -2.98 16.86 3.37
CA LEU A 103 -3.03 18.13 2.65
C LEU A 103 -1.70 18.86 2.72
N ALA A 104 -1.05 18.89 3.88
CA ALA A 104 0.28 19.47 4.05
C ALA A 104 1.32 18.76 3.19
N GLY A 105 1.34 17.43 3.13
CA GLY A 105 2.24 16.66 2.29
C GLY A 105 2.02 16.89 0.80
N LEU A 106 0.75 17.00 0.36
CA LEU A 106 0.40 17.34 -1.02
C LEU A 106 0.87 18.76 -1.41
N VAL A 107 0.64 19.75 -0.54
CA VAL A 107 1.13 21.13 -0.75
C VAL A 107 2.66 21.18 -0.72
N TRP A 108 3.29 20.42 0.18
CA TRP A 108 4.75 20.29 0.25
C TRP A 108 5.32 19.73 -1.04
N LEU A 109 4.74 18.65 -1.60
CA LEU A 109 5.15 18.08 -2.89
C LEU A 109 5.07 19.12 -4.02
N VAL A 110 4.00 19.90 -4.09
CA VAL A 110 3.85 20.99 -5.07
C VAL A 110 4.95 22.05 -4.91
N GLY A 111 5.26 22.43 -3.67
CA GLY A 111 6.33 23.36 -3.33
C GLY A 111 7.73 22.85 -3.74
N VAL A 112 8.03 21.59 -3.43
CA VAL A 112 9.28 20.93 -3.83
C VAL A 112 9.38 20.79 -5.35
N ALA A 113 8.27 20.47 -6.03
CA ALA A 113 8.22 20.36 -7.48
C ALA A 113 8.53 21.69 -8.19
N ALA A 114 8.14 22.83 -7.61
CA ALA A 114 8.51 24.13 -8.13
C ALA A 114 10.04 24.33 -8.19
N GLY A 115 10.78 23.76 -7.23
CA GLY A 115 12.23 23.88 -7.09
C GLY A 115 13.06 22.65 -7.47
N THR A 116 12.47 21.63 -8.10
CA THR A 116 13.18 20.38 -8.47
C THR A 116 12.84 19.94 -9.89
N ASP A 117 13.81 20.00 -10.81
CA ASP A 117 13.67 19.58 -12.21
C ASP A 117 13.97 18.10 -12.46
N ARG A 118 14.59 17.42 -11.48
CA ARG A 118 14.95 15.99 -11.56
C ARG A 118 14.53 15.25 -10.28
N PRO A 119 13.25 14.87 -10.15
CA PRO A 119 12.72 14.31 -8.91
C PRO A 119 12.97 12.81 -8.75
N VAL A 120 13.24 12.09 -9.85
CA VAL A 120 13.26 10.62 -9.85
C VAL A 120 14.22 10.01 -8.83
N PRO A 121 15.47 10.49 -8.65
CA PRO A 121 16.33 9.93 -7.61
C PRO A 121 15.76 10.05 -6.19
N GLY A 122 15.04 11.13 -5.88
CA GLY A 122 14.46 11.34 -4.55
C GLY A 122 13.17 10.56 -4.36
N LEU A 123 12.29 10.53 -5.37
CA LEU A 123 11.09 9.70 -5.37
C LEU A 123 11.44 8.21 -5.26
N ALA A 124 12.40 7.73 -6.07
CA ALA A 124 12.82 6.35 -6.05
C ALA A 124 13.48 5.96 -4.72
N LEU A 125 14.37 6.81 -4.18
CA LEU A 125 14.95 6.55 -2.86
C LEU A 125 13.88 6.53 -1.77
N GLY A 126 12.93 7.46 -1.77
CA GLY A 126 11.85 7.53 -0.79
C GLY A 126 10.95 6.28 -0.81
N LEU A 127 10.49 5.88 -2.00
CA LEU A 127 9.65 4.68 -2.17
C LEU A 127 10.38 3.40 -1.75
N ALA A 128 11.63 3.23 -2.20
CA ALA A 128 12.41 2.02 -1.90
C ALA A 128 12.83 1.94 -0.42
N ALA A 129 13.22 3.07 0.18
CA ALA A 129 13.56 3.12 1.59
C ALA A 129 12.33 2.92 2.48
N ASN A 130 11.17 3.48 2.10
CA ASN A 130 9.93 3.23 2.81
C ASN A 130 9.57 1.73 2.78
N ALA A 131 9.65 1.07 1.63
CA ALA A 131 9.39 -0.37 1.53
C ALA A 131 10.40 -1.22 2.35
N ALA A 132 11.68 -0.86 2.32
CA ALA A 132 12.71 -1.52 3.11
C ALA A 132 12.47 -1.38 4.62
N VAL A 133 12.10 -0.18 5.09
CA VAL A 133 11.76 0.08 6.49
C VAL A 133 10.46 -0.60 6.90
N HIS A 134 9.43 -0.57 6.05
CA HIS A 134 8.16 -1.25 6.31
C HIS A 134 8.35 -2.76 6.44
N ALA A 135 9.16 -3.37 5.58
CA ALA A 135 9.55 -4.77 5.72
C ALA A 135 10.36 -5.03 6.99
N LEU A 136 11.33 -4.16 7.32
CA LEU A 136 12.15 -4.29 8.53
C LEU A 136 11.31 -4.19 9.82
N LEU A 137 10.22 -3.42 9.78
CA LEU A 137 9.25 -3.30 10.86
C LEU A 137 8.17 -4.39 10.81
N ASP A 138 8.40 -5.45 10.02
CA ASP A 138 7.50 -6.59 9.91
C ASP A 138 6.09 -6.18 9.42
N THR A 139 6.04 -5.18 8.54
CA THR A 139 4.83 -4.53 8.05
C THR A 139 4.01 -3.76 9.08
N TYR A 140 4.40 -3.74 10.37
CA TYR A 140 3.75 -2.98 11.42
C TYR A 140 4.43 -1.61 11.62
N ASP A 141 3.97 -0.57 10.93
CA ASP A 141 4.65 0.74 10.89
C ASP A 141 4.71 1.47 12.26
N LEU A 142 5.69 2.36 12.43
CA LEU A 142 5.89 3.16 13.65
C LEU A 142 4.69 4.07 13.96
N VAL A 143 3.92 4.49 12.95
CA VAL A 143 2.72 5.33 13.17
C VAL A 143 1.65 4.64 14.02
N TRP A 144 1.68 3.31 14.10
CA TRP A 144 0.75 2.52 14.90
C TRP A 144 1.33 2.06 16.24
N ARG A 145 2.54 2.54 16.58
CA ARG A 145 3.28 2.14 17.76
C ARG A 145 3.43 3.33 18.70
N GLY A 146 2.92 3.20 19.92
CA GLY A 146 3.00 4.24 20.96
C GLY A 146 4.25 4.15 21.85
N ASP A 147 5.15 3.19 21.59
CA ASP A 147 6.34 2.97 22.42
C ASP A 147 7.47 3.98 22.18
N TRP A 148 8.44 4.01 23.10
CA TRP A 148 9.52 5.00 23.07
C TRP A 148 10.46 4.84 21.87
N VAL A 149 10.60 3.63 21.31
CA VAL A 149 11.43 3.39 20.12
C VAL A 149 10.75 4.02 18.91
N ALA A 150 9.43 3.82 18.78
CA ALA A 150 8.64 4.48 17.76
C ALA A 150 8.78 5.99 17.86
N TRP A 151 8.63 6.59 19.04
CA TRP A 151 8.84 8.03 19.25
C TRP A 151 10.24 8.52 18.87
N LEU A 152 11.29 7.80 19.28
CA LEU A 152 12.68 8.18 19.00
C LEU A 152 12.96 8.20 17.49
N LEU A 153 12.61 7.11 16.79
CA LEU A 153 12.82 6.98 15.35
C LEU A 153 11.97 7.99 14.56
N SER A 154 10.74 8.22 15.03
CA SER A 154 9.81 9.23 14.52
C SER A 154 10.37 10.64 14.61
N ALA A 155 10.85 11.03 15.78
CA ALA A 155 11.45 12.34 16.02
C ALA A 155 12.72 12.53 15.19
N ALA A 156 13.55 11.49 15.05
CA ALA A 156 14.74 11.53 14.20
C ALA A 156 14.38 11.75 12.72
N ALA A 157 13.43 10.99 12.18
CA ALA A 157 12.98 11.11 10.79
C ALA A 157 12.41 12.52 10.50
N VAL A 158 11.54 13.01 11.37
CA VAL A 158 10.96 14.36 11.26
C VAL A 158 12.02 15.46 11.36
N THR A 159 12.97 15.33 12.29
CA THR A 159 14.06 16.30 12.44
C THR A 159 14.94 16.36 11.19
N LEU A 160 15.35 15.21 10.66
CA LEU A 160 16.15 15.14 9.43
C LEU A 160 15.40 15.72 8.22
N PHE A 161 14.10 15.47 8.13
CA PHE A 161 13.24 16.03 7.09
C PHE A 161 13.17 17.56 7.16
N LEU A 162 12.96 18.13 8.36
CA LEU A 162 12.88 19.58 8.56
C LEU A 162 14.23 20.26 8.31
N LEU A 163 15.33 19.67 8.78
CA LEU A 163 16.69 20.15 8.50
C LEU A 163 16.98 20.13 6.99
N GLY A 164 16.59 19.06 6.30
CA GLY A 164 16.70 18.93 4.84
C GLY A 164 15.91 20.01 4.10
N THR A 165 14.68 20.28 4.55
CA THR A 165 13.79 21.27 3.94
C THR A 165 14.25 22.71 4.17
N ALA A 166 14.94 22.97 5.28
CA ALA A 166 15.47 24.30 5.60
C ALA A 166 16.65 24.71 4.70
N LEU A 167 17.36 23.75 4.10
CA LEU A 167 18.52 24.02 3.25
C LEU A 167 18.15 24.74 1.94
N PRO A 168 19.02 25.63 1.42
CA PRO A 168 18.79 26.28 0.13
C PRO A 168 18.72 25.27 -1.02
N THR A 169 17.74 25.45 -1.91
CA THR A 169 17.65 24.70 -3.18
C THR A 169 18.46 25.39 -4.28
N VAL A 170 19.00 24.59 -5.20
CA VAL A 170 19.77 25.10 -6.34
C VAL A 170 18.80 25.52 -7.46
N PRO A 171 19.07 26.59 -8.21
CA PRO A 171 18.26 26.97 -9.38
C PRO A 171 18.10 25.79 -10.36
N THR A 172 16.86 25.59 -10.82
CA THR A 172 16.49 24.45 -11.67
C THR A 172 16.39 24.78 -13.15
N GLY A 173 16.61 23.79 -14.01
CA GLY A 173 16.27 23.86 -15.43
C GLY A 173 14.77 23.71 -15.71
N PRO A 174 14.39 23.73 -17.00
CA PRO A 174 12.99 23.70 -17.44
C PRO A 174 12.32 22.30 -17.39
N GLY A 175 13.08 21.24 -17.11
CA GLY A 175 12.61 19.85 -17.12
C GLY A 175 11.76 19.43 -15.90
N GLY A 176 11.39 18.15 -15.86
CA GLY A 176 10.83 17.48 -14.67
C GLY A 176 9.30 17.31 -14.63
N ALA A 177 8.54 17.99 -15.49
CA ALA A 177 7.07 17.94 -15.43
C ALA A 177 6.50 16.51 -15.61
N ARG A 178 7.02 15.72 -16.55
CA ARG A 178 6.58 14.33 -16.75
C ARG A 178 6.89 13.44 -15.54
N ALA A 179 8.09 13.56 -14.98
CA ALA A 179 8.46 12.79 -13.79
C ALA A 179 7.59 13.15 -12.58
N TRP A 180 7.24 14.44 -12.42
CA TRP A 180 6.30 14.89 -11.39
C TRP A 180 4.87 14.42 -11.62
N LEU A 181 4.39 14.37 -12.87
CA LEU A 181 3.10 13.77 -13.22
C LEU A 181 3.02 12.30 -12.79
N LEU A 182 4.14 11.57 -12.87
CA LEU A 182 4.21 10.17 -12.47
C LEU A 182 4.37 9.95 -10.96
N ALA A 183 4.49 10.99 -10.13
CA ALA A 183 4.67 10.82 -8.68
C ALA A 183 3.50 10.05 -8.05
N GLY A 184 2.26 10.48 -8.30
CA GLY A 184 1.06 9.82 -7.77
C GLY A 184 0.82 8.41 -8.35
N PRO A 185 0.81 8.21 -9.68
CA PRO A 185 0.72 6.87 -10.28
C PRO A 185 1.78 5.90 -9.75
N ALA A 186 3.02 6.38 -9.54
CA ALA A 186 4.09 5.56 -8.98
C ALA A 186 3.85 5.21 -7.51
N LEU A 187 3.36 6.16 -6.69
CA LEU A 187 2.95 5.90 -5.30
C LEU A 187 1.85 4.82 -5.24
N LEU A 188 0.87 4.88 -6.13
CA LEU A 188 -0.23 3.91 -6.18
C LEU A 188 0.29 2.49 -6.50
N LEU A 189 1.02 2.35 -7.61
CA LEU A 189 1.56 1.04 -8.04
C LEU A 189 2.62 0.50 -7.08
N ALA A 190 3.42 1.38 -6.45
CA ALA A 190 4.36 1.00 -5.40
C ALA A 190 3.63 0.42 -4.19
N GLY A 191 2.60 1.10 -3.69
CA GLY A 191 1.86 0.70 -2.51
C GLY A 191 0.92 -0.50 -2.73
N MET A 192 0.39 -0.68 -3.94
CA MET A 192 -0.47 -1.81 -4.27
C MET A 192 0.29 -3.10 -4.60
N VAL A 193 1.48 -3.00 -5.21
CA VAL A 193 2.18 -4.21 -5.70
C VAL A 193 3.70 -4.08 -5.76
N ALA A 194 4.27 -3.08 -6.41
CA ALA A 194 5.68 -3.09 -6.79
C ALA A 194 6.64 -3.04 -5.59
N LEU A 195 6.26 -2.34 -4.52
CA LEU A 195 7.07 -2.11 -3.33
C LEU A 195 6.21 -2.29 -2.08
N ALA A 196 5.35 -3.31 -2.09
CA ALA A 196 4.40 -3.64 -1.03
C ALA A 196 4.86 -4.90 -0.28
N PRO A 197 5.56 -4.77 0.87
CA PRO A 197 6.09 -5.93 1.61
C PRO A 197 5.05 -6.96 2.02
N ALA A 198 3.87 -6.53 2.48
CA ALA A 198 2.78 -7.43 2.85
C ALA A 198 2.30 -8.28 1.65
N VAL A 199 2.11 -7.67 0.48
CA VAL A 199 1.75 -8.39 -0.75
C VAL A 199 2.85 -9.37 -1.18
N ALA A 200 4.13 -9.01 -1.01
CA ALA A 200 5.25 -9.89 -1.30
C ALA A 200 5.29 -11.12 -0.37
N ARG A 201 5.01 -10.92 0.92
CA ARG A 201 4.88 -11.98 1.92
C ARG A 201 3.69 -12.89 1.62
N THR A 202 2.53 -12.30 1.36
CA THR A 202 1.33 -13.02 0.96
C THR A 202 1.58 -13.87 -0.29
N GLY A 203 2.22 -13.31 -1.32
CA GLY A 203 2.62 -14.09 -2.50
C GLY A 203 3.51 -15.28 -2.16
N THR A 204 4.49 -15.11 -1.27
CA THR A 204 5.37 -16.20 -0.82
C THR A 204 4.58 -17.29 -0.08
N SER A 205 3.56 -16.91 0.69
CA SER A 205 2.69 -17.84 1.42
C SER A 205 1.87 -18.78 0.52
N TYR A 206 1.56 -18.37 -0.72
CA TYR A 206 0.90 -19.21 -1.71
C TYR A 206 1.84 -20.22 -2.37
N LEU A 207 3.13 -19.90 -2.49
CA LEU A 207 4.12 -20.80 -3.11
C LEU A 207 4.39 -22.05 -2.25
N VAL A 208 4.04 -22.01 -0.96
CA VAL A 208 4.25 -23.11 0.00
C VAL A 208 3.03 -24.04 0.10
N ALA A 209 1.83 -23.53 -0.14
CA ALA A 209 0.59 -24.20 0.27
C ALA A 209 -0.08 -25.05 -0.82
N GLY A 210 0.06 -24.70 -2.10
CA GLY A 210 -0.66 -25.35 -3.21
C GLY A 210 -2.19 -25.09 -3.17
N ASP A 211 -2.91 -25.50 -4.22
CA ASP A 211 -4.38 -25.61 -4.26
C ASP A 211 -5.22 -24.38 -3.84
N GLY A 212 -4.74 -23.17 -4.16
CA GLY A 212 -5.51 -21.92 -4.00
C GLY A 212 -5.58 -21.38 -2.56
N VAL A 213 -4.92 -22.03 -1.61
CA VAL A 213 -4.76 -21.55 -0.23
C VAL A 213 -3.34 -21.00 0.00
N ALA A 214 -3.13 -20.29 1.10
CA ALA A 214 -1.82 -19.83 1.55
C ALA A 214 -1.46 -20.40 2.93
N ARG A 215 -0.17 -20.53 3.25
CA ARG A 215 0.33 -21.03 4.55
C ARG A 215 1.49 -20.17 5.04
N SER A 216 1.73 -20.16 6.35
CA SER A 216 2.89 -19.48 6.95
C SER A 216 4.17 -19.80 6.17
N PRO A 217 4.80 -18.81 5.51
CA PRO A 217 5.99 -19.04 4.71
C PRO A 217 7.24 -19.09 5.59
N LEU A 218 8.27 -19.80 5.11
CA LEU A 218 9.63 -19.62 5.60
C LEU A 218 10.27 -18.47 4.82
N VAL A 219 10.81 -17.46 5.50
CA VAL A 219 11.50 -16.32 4.87
C VAL A 219 10.54 -15.51 3.98
N GLY A 220 9.36 -15.20 4.50
CA GLY A 220 8.23 -14.62 3.73
C GLY A 220 8.55 -13.31 3.02
N LEU A 221 9.44 -12.49 3.60
CA LEU A 221 9.86 -11.21 3.04
C LEU A 221 11.04 -11.28 2.05
N ALA A 222 11.53 -12.48 1.71
CA ALA A 222 12.67 -12.65 0.77
C ALA A 222 12.54 -11.92 -0.58
N PRO A 223 11.35 -11.78 -1.20
CA PRO A 223 11.22 -11.04 -2.46
C PRO A 223 11.43 -9.52 -2.34
N VAL A 224 11.24 -8.93 -1.16
CA VAL A 224 11.33 -7.48 -0.94
C VAL A 224 12.71 -6.90 -1.30
N PRO A 225 13.85 -7.43 -0.80
CA PRO A 225 15.17 -6.92 -1.18
C PRO A 225 15.45 -7.03 -2.68
N VAL A 226 14.89 -8.05 -3.37
CA VAL A 226 15.02 -8.21 -4.82
C VAL A 226 14.20 -7.15 -5.55
N ALA A 227 12.96 -6.89 -5.14
CA ALA A 227 12.11 -5.83 -5.69
C ALA A 227 12.75 -4.44 -5.50
N VAL A 228 13.24 -4.15 -4.29
CA VAL A 228 13.95 -2.91 -3.94
C VAL A 228 15.20 -2.73 -4.80
N ALA A 229 16.03 -3.78 -4.94
CA ALA A 229 17.23 -3.74 -5.76
C ALA A 229 16.89 -3.49 -7.23
N GLY A 230 15.96 -4.26 -7.79
CA GLY A 230 15.52 -4.17 -9.17
C GLY A 230 14.95 -2.80 -9.51
N PHE A 231 14.06 -2.27 -8.67
CA PHE A 231 13.47 -0.94 -8.81
C PHE A 231 14.55 0.15 -8.79
N LEU A 232 15.46 0.15 -7.82
CA LEU A 232 16.50 1.18 -7.70
C LEU A 232 17.53 1.11 -8.83
N LEU A 233 17.95 -0.09 -9.24
CA LEU A 233 18.87 -0.26 -10.38
C LEU A 233 18.23 0.28 -11.66
N ALA A 234 16.96 -0.08 -11.91
CA ALA A 234 16.22 0.40 -13.07
C ALA A 234 16.03 1.93 -13.05
N ALA A 235 15.73 2.51 -11.89
CA ALA A 235 15.51 3.94 -11.71
C ALA A 235 16.80 4.79 -11.79
N LEU A 236 17.93 4.30 -11.25
CA LEU A 236 19.12 5.12 -11.02
C LEU A 236 20.27 4.85 -12.01
N VAL A 237 20.45 3.60 -12.48
CA VAL A 237 21.57 3.23 -13.36
C VAL A 237 21.27 3.51 -14.83
N ARG A 238 19.98 3.53 -15.20
CA ARG A 238 19.43 3.61 -16.57
C ARG A 238 19.86 2.44 -17.47
N PRO A 239 18.92 1.61 -17.95
CA PRO A 239 19.26 0.58 -18.93
C PRO A 239 19.72 1.20 -20.28
N PRO A 240 20.59 0.52 -21.04
CA PRO A 240 21.06 1.00 -22.34
C PRO A 240 19.89 1.25 -23.31
N ALA A 241 19.96 2.37 -24.05
CA ALA A 241 18.83 2.97 -24.77
C ALA A 241 18.10 2.06 -25.78
N ARG A 242 18.82 1.10 -26.39
CA ARG A 242 18.27 0.18 -27.40
C ARG A 242 17.28 -0.85 -26.85
N TRP A 243 17.42 -1.25 -25.59
CA TRP A 243 16.57 -2.27 -24.96
C TRP A 243 15.69 -1.67 -23.86
N GLY A 244 16.20 -0.69 -23.11
CA GLY A 244 15.53 -0.13 -21.93
C GLY A 244 14.22 0.60 -22.20
N ARG A 245 14.03 1.17 -23.41
CA ARG A 245 12.85 1.99 -23.72
C ARG A 245 11.56 1.18 -23.88
N ALA A 246 11.65 -0.05 -24.38
CA ALA A 246 10.51 -0.95 -24.49
C ALA A 246 10.38 -1.87 -23.27
N LEU A 247 11.50 -2.40 -22.76
CA LEU A 247 11.49 -3.40 -21.68
C LEU A 247 10.86 -2.87 -20.38
N GLY A 248 11.09 -1.62 -19.99
CA GLY A 248 10.49 -1.03 -18.78
C GLY A 248 8.97 -1.01 -18.83
N PRO A 249 8.36 -0.31 -19.81
CA PRO A 249 6.91 -0.32 -20.04
C PRO A 249 6.31 -1.72 -20.18
N THR A 250 6.97 -2.63 -20.90
CA THR A 250 6.49 -4.01 -21.07
C THR A 250 6.51 -4.78 -19.74
N ALA A 251 7.59 -4.69 -18.96
CA ALA A 251 7.67 -5.33 -17.65
C ALA A 251 6.62 -4.76 -16.67
N LEU A 252 6.40 -3.44 -16.71
CA LEU A 252 5.39 -2.78 -15.88
C LEU A 252 3.98 -3.28 -16.19
N LEU A 253 3.62 -3.33 -17.48
CA LEU A 253 2.32 -3.84 -17.92
C LEU A 253 2.16 -5.32 -17.62
N ALA A 254 3.19 -6.13 -17.86
CA ALA A 254 3.16 -7.56 -17.53
C ALA A 254 2.96 -7.79 -16.03
N GLY A 255 3.69 -7.07 -15.16
CA GLY A 255 3.52 -7.15 -13.72
C GLY A 255 2.13 -6.73 -13.25
N ALA A 256 1.60 -5.61 -13.77
CA ALA A 256 0.24 -5.15 -13.45
C ALA A 256 -0.85 -6.12 -13.95
N LEU A 257 -0.64 -6.74 -15.11
CA LEU A 257 -1.54 -7.77 -15.63
C LEU A 257 -1.53 -9.03 -14.75
N LEU A 258 -0.35 -9.49 -14.31
CA LEU A 258 -0.26 -10.64 -13.39
C LEU A 258 -0.96 -10.35 -12.06
N PHE A 259 -0.84 -9.12 -11.54
CA PHE A 259 -1.57 -8.70 -10.35
C PHE A 259 -3.08 -8.74 -10.57
N ALA A 260 -3.57 -8.23 -11.71
CA ALA A 260 -4.98 -8.21 -12.07
C ALA A 260 -5.61 -9.58 -12.41
N LEU A 261 -4.82 -10.66 -12.40
CA LEU A 261 -5.35 -12.02 -12.54
C LEU A 261 -5.85 -12.59 -11.21
N ASP A 262 -5.66 -11.87 -10.09
CA ASP A 262 -6.13 -12.26 -8.75
C ASP A 262 -5.72 -13.67 -8.36
N ARG A 263 -4.48 -14.03 -8.72
CA ARG A 263 -3.87 -15.32 -8.43
C ARG A 263 -2.71 -15.16 -7.45
N GLY A 264 -2.89 -15.72 -6.24
CA GLY A 264 -1.90 -15.66 -5.16
C GLY A 264 -0.51 -16.16 -5.56
N ASP A 265 -0.43 -17.22 -6.37
CA ASP A 265 0.82 -17.80 -6.85
C ASP A 265 1.57 -16.92 -7.87
N LEU A 266 0.90 -15.93 -8.47
CA LEU A 266 1.50 -14.98 -9.41
C LEU A 266 1.98 -13.69 -8.72
N LEU A 267 1.61 -13.46 -7.45
CA LEU A 267 1.90 -12.20 -6.75
C LEU A 267 3.41 -11.90 -6.67
N VAL A 268 4.26 -12.89 -6.39
CA VAL A 268 5.72 -12.66 -6.33
C VAL A 268 6.25 -12.18 -7.69
N ALA A 269 5.81 -12.79 -8.78
CA ALA A 269 6.20 -12.36 -10.13
C ALA A 269 5.64 -10.96 -10.45
N ALA A 270 4.40 -10.67 -10.06
CA ALA A 270 3.77 -9.37 -10.22
C ALA A 270 4.53 -8.26 -9.48
N VAL A 271 4.91 -8.49 -8.22
CA VAL A 271 5.73 -7.58 -7.40
C VAL A 271 7.05 -7.27 -8.11
N LEU A 272 7.81 -8.30 -8.49
CA LEU A 272 9.15 -8.14 -9.08
C LEU A 272 9.12 -7.43 -10.45
N LEU A 273 8.19 -7.82 -11.33
CA LEU A 273 8.07 -7.21 -12.66
C LEU A 273 7.58 -5.77 -12.58
N THR A 274 6.58 -5.49 -11.73
CA THR A 274 6.09 -4.12 -11.54
C THR A 274 7.17 -3.24 -10.93
N ALA A 275 7.97 -3.74 -9.98
CA ALA A 275 9.10 -3.01 -9.39
C ALA A 275 10.14 -2.59 -10.43
N VAL A 276 10.65 -3.53 -11.22
CA VAL A 276 11.64 -3.24 -12.27
C VAL A 276 11.05 -2.32 -13.34
N GLY A 277 9.83 -2.62 -13.79
CA GLY A 277 9.13 -1.84 -14.82
C GLY A 277 8.85 -0.40 -14.38
N LEU A 278 8.38 -0.20 -13.15
CA LEU A 278 8.09 1.12 -12.60
C LEU A 278 9.37 1.96 -12.46
N GLY A 279 10.44 1.36 -11.93
CA GLY A 279 11.75 2.03 -11.83
C GLY A 279 12.28 2.46 -13.20
N ALA A 280 12.20 1.59 -14.20
CA ALA A 280 12.62 1.89 -15.57
C ALA A 280 11.78 2.99 -16.22
N CYS A 281 10.44 2.96 -16.04
CA CYS A 281 9.54 4.00 -16.55
C CYS A 281 9.84 5.38 -15.93
N LEU A 282 10.09 5.44 -14.62
CA LEU A 282 10.51 6.68 -13.97
C LEU A 282 11.82 7.21 -14.56
N ALA A 283 12.83 6.34 -14.75
CA ALA A 283 14.11 6.73 -15.33
C ALA A 283 13.98 7.34 -16.74
N LEU A 284 13.06 6.83 -17.57
CA LEU A 284 12.79 7.36 -18.91
C LEU A 284 12.26 8.80 -18.88
N THR A 285 11.52 9.17 -17.82
CA THR A 285 10.98 10.54 -17.67
C THR A 285 11.93 11.54 -17.04
N ASP A 286 13.05 11.09 -16.46
CA ASP A 286 14.08 11.91 -15.79
C ASP A 286 15.04 12.61 -16.78
N ALA A 287 14.52 13.04 -17.93
CA ALA A 287 15.26 13.73 -18.97
C ALA A 287 15.34 15.23 -18.70
N ALA A 288 16.54 15.81 -18.80
CA ALA A 288 16.71 17.27 -18.83
C ALA A 288 16.07 17.81 -20.11
N GLY A 289 14.97 18.54 -19.99
CA GLY A 289 14.32 19.18 -21.14
C GLY A 289 15.26 20.19 -21.81
N ARG A 290 15.31 20.20 -23.15
CA ARG A 290 15.74 21.42 -23.85
C ARG A 290 14.66 22.48 -23.66
N PRO A 291 15.01 23.77 -23.56
CA PRO A 291 14.01 24.83 -23.64
C PRO A 291 13.28 24.70 -24.99
N ASP A 292 11.95 24.75 -24.97
CA ASP A 292 11.15 25.00 -26.17
C ASP A 292 11.51 26.41 -26.66
N THR A 293 12.49 26.52 -27.55
CA THR A 293 12.55 27.64 -28.48
C THR A 293 11.49 27.36 -29.53
N GLY A 294 10.30 27.89 -29.33
CA GLY A 294 9.36 28.07 -30.43
C GLY A 294 9.97 29.08 -31.39
N ASP A 295 10.61 28.57 -32.43
CA ASP A 295 10.89 29.30 -33.65
C ASP A 295 10.69 28.32 -34.80
N ASP A 296 9.42 28.17 -35.20
CA ASP A 296 9.07 27.67 -36.53
C ASP A 296 9.39 28.81 -37.51
N GLY A 297 10.64 28.84 -38.01
CA GLY A 297 11.15 29.94 -38.83
C GLY A 297 12.26 29.51 -39.78
N GLN A 298 11.85 28.96 -40.93
CA GLN A 298 12.58 28.78 -42.20
C GLN A 298 13.75 27.78 -42.32
N PRO A 299 13.78 26.98 -43.41
CA PRO A 299 14.98 26.29 -43.85
C PRO A 299 15.89 27.28 -44.60
N GLU A 300 17.07 27.58 -44.07
CA GLU A 300 18.12 28.21 -44.87
C GLU A 300 18.62 27.22 -45.92
N THR A 301 18.14 27.41 -47.14
CA THR A 301 18.77 26.94 -48.36
C THR A 301 20.07 27.71 -48.60
N GLY A 302 21.18 27.00 -48.75
CA GLY A 302 22.46 27.59 -49.13
C GLY A 302 23.46 26.50 -49.46
N ASP A 303 23.34 25.96 -50.67
CA ASP A 303 24.49 25.41 -51.41
C ASP A 303 25.61 26.45 -51.43
N ASP A 304 26.83 26.08 -51.07
CA ASP A 304 27.92 26.25 -52.04
C ASP A 304 29.13 25.34 -51.77
N ALA A 305 29.65 24.82 -52.88
CA ALA A 305 30.73 23.87 -52.98
C ALA A 305 32.12 24.55 -52.85
N GLY A 306 33.13 23.76 -52.51
CA GLY A 306 34.45 24.25 -52.13
C GLY A 306 35.36 24.76 -53.26
N ARG A 307 36.42 25.46 -52.84
CA ARG A 307 37.81 25.25 -53.29
C ARG A 307 38.78 26.10 -52.43
N PRO A 308 40.02 25.62 -52.20
CA PRO A 308 41.07 26.39 -51.55
C PRO A 308 41.95 27.13 -52.57
N GLY A 309 42.47 28.31 -52.21
CA GLY A 309 43.36 29.08 -53.07
C GLY A 309 44.14 30.14 -52.27
N THR A 310 45.46 29.99 -52.32
CA THR A 310 46.54 30.78 -51.74
C THR A 310 46.68 32.20 -52.31
N GLY A 311 47.28 33.12 -51.55
CA GLY A 311 47.88 34.34 -52.10
C GLY A 311 48.25 35.39 -51.05
N ASP A 312 49.56 35.59 -50.85
CA ASP A 312 50.20 36.75 -50.23
C ASP A 312 49.68 38.09 -50.79
N ASP A 313 49.69 39.18 -50.02
CA ASP A 313 50.82 40.12 -49.99
C ASP A 313 50.51 41.40 -49.19
N ALA A 314 51.58 42.06 -48.78
CA ALA A 314 51.73 43.19 -47.88
C ALA A 314 51.12 44.54 -48.36
N GLY A 315 51.03 45.52 -47.43
CA GLY A 315 51.00 46.94 -47.81
C GLY A 315 50.25 47.88 -46.87
N ARG A 316 51.02 48.60 -46.04
CA ARG A 316 50.65 49.69 -45.11
C ARG A 316 50.47 51.04 -45.89
N PRO A 317 50.35 52.23 -45.25
CA PRO A 317 49.27 52.92 -44.49
C PRO A 317 48.77 54.24 -45.17
N ASP A 318 48.13 55.11 -44.36
CA ASP A 318 47.94 56.59 -44.48
C ASP A 318 46.61 57.06 -45.11
N THR A 319 45.89 58.13 -44.69
CA THR A 319 46.02 59.20 -43.66
C THR A 319 44.70 60.02 -43.61
N GLY A 320 44.49 60.81 -42.54
CA GLY A 320 43.55 61.96 -42.43
C GLY A 320 42.30 61.67 -41.56
N VAL A 321 42.05 62.25 -40.37
CA VAL A 321 42.00 63.66 -39.90
C VAL A 321 41.04 64.48 -40.78
N ASP A 322 39.87 64.98 -40.35
CA ASP A 322 39.63 65.91 -39.23
C ASP A 322 38.13 66.02 -38.83
N ALA A 323 37.89 66.62 -37.65
CA ALA A 323 36.72 67.22 -36.99
C ALA A 323 35.39 67.39 -37.76
N GLY A 324 34.18 67.38 -37.17
CA GLY A 324 33.70 67.46 -35.79
C GLY A 324 32.33 68.17 -35.79
N GLN A 325 31.32 67.68 -35.05
CA GLN A 325 30.29 68.47 -34.36
C GLN A 325 29.32 67.59 -33.53
N PRO A 326 28.72 68.11 -32.44
CA PRO A 326 28.00 67.34 -31.43
C PRO A 326 26.47 67.37 -31.64
N GLY A 327 25.79 66.29 -31.27
CA GLY A 327 24.32 66.27 -31.30
C GLY A 327 23.71 65.06 -30.60
N SER A 328 23.21 65.29 -29.38
CA SER A 328 22.02 64.66 -28.76
C SER A 328 21.79 63.14 -28.92
N GLY A 329 21.94 62.41 -27.82
CA GLY A 329 21.39 61.07 -27.68
C GLY A 329 21.45 60.63 -26.22
N VAL A 330 20.35 60.80 -25.51
CA VAL A 330 20.14 60.26 -24.16
C VAL A 330 19.96 58.74 -24.33
N ASP A 331 20.97 57.94 -23.98
CA ASP A 331 20.85 56.49 -23.98
C ASP A 331 20.42 55.96 -22.62
N ALA A 332 19.28 55.28 -22.68
CA ALA A 332 18.57 54.63 -21.62
C ALA A 332 19.32 53.39 -21.10
N GLY A 333 20.23 53.59 -20.16
CA GLY A 333 20.77 52.51 -19.33
C GLY A 333 19.95 52.34 -18.05
N LEU A 334 18.74 51.76 -18.09
CA LEU A 334 18.01 51.34 -16.87
C LEU A 334 16.79 50.43 -17.04
N LEU A 335 16.68 49.61 -18.11
CA LEU A 335 15.57 48.64 -18.23
C LEU A 335 15.96 47.23 -18.72
N GLU A 336 17.16 46.74 -18.38
CA GLU A 336 17.47 45.30 -18.46
C GLU A 336 17.48 44.67 -17.08
N GLY A 337 16.29 44.46 -16.51
CA GLY A 337 16.12 43.81 -15.20
C GLY A 337 14.85 42.99 -15.01
N VAL A 338 13.93 42.96 -16.00
CA VAL A 338 12.59 42.37 -15.80
C VAL A 338 12.36 41.08 -16.62
N GLY A 339 13.22 40.76 -17.59
CA GLY A 339 13.07 39.56 -18.44
C GLY A 339 13.44 38.22 -17.78
N GLY A 340 14.32 38.23 -16.75
CA GLY A 340 14.83 37.00 -16.12
C GLY A 340 13.88 36.34 -15.12
N VAL A 341 12.97 37.10 -14.52
CA VAL A 341 12.05 36.60 -13.46
C VAL A 341 10.82 35.92 -14.05
N GLN A 342 10.35 36.34 -15.24
CA GLN A 342 9.20 35.73 -15.90
C GLN A 342 9.49 34.37 -16.55
N GLY A 343 10.74 34.13 -17.00
CA GLY A 343 11.15 32.89 -17.66
C GLY A 343 11.22 31.66 -16.74
N SER A 344 11.54 31.84 -15.46
CA SER A 344 11.66 30.76 -14.47
C SER A 344 10.35 30.39 -13.78
N ALA A 345 9.36 31.32 -13.76
CA ALA A 345 8.06 31.12 -13.14
C ALA A 345 7.16 30.12 -13.91
N ARG A 346 7.24 30.12 -15.25
CA ARG A 346 6.43 29.22 -16.11
C ARG A 346 6.79 27.74 -15.94
N PRO A 347 8.07 27.32 -15.98
CA PRO A 347 8.46 25.92 -15.72
C PRO A 347 8.10 25.44 -14.31
N ALA A 348 8.26 26.29 -13.29
CA ALA A 348 7.91 25.97 -11.91
C ALA A 348 6.40 25.71 -11.74
N GLY A 349 5.55 26.56 -12.34
CA GLY A 349 4.10 26.37 -12.34
C GLY A 349 3.67 25.07 -13.04
N ARG A 350 4.28 24.73 -14.19
CA ARG A 350 4.01 23.48 -14.91
C ARG A 350 4.31 22.24 -14.06
N ARG A 351 5.44 22.22 -13.34
CA ARG A 351 5.77 21.11 -12.42
C ARG A 351 4.80 20.99 -11.26
N GLY A 352 4.40 22.12 -10.67
CA GLY A 352 3.41 22.14 -9.58
C GLY A 352 2.06 21.54 -10.00
N TYR A 353 1.53 21.92 -11.16
CA TYR A 353 0.31 21.30 -11.69
C TYR A 353 0.50 19.83 -12.06
N ALA A 354 1.67 19.46 -12.60
CA ALA A 354 1.94 18.08 -12.95
C ALA A 354 1.89 17.14 -11.72
N VAL A 355 2.56 17.50 -10.62
CA VAL A 355 2.49 16.67 -9.39
C VAL A 355 1.09 16.65 -8.78
N ALA A 356 0.37 17.77 -8.78
CA ALA A 356 -1.00 17.80 -8.28
C ALA A 356 -1.95 16.91 -9.12
N ALA A 357 -1.81 16.96 -10.46
CA ALA A 357 -2.55 16.07 -11.36
C ALA A 357 -2.17 14.59 -11.17
N GLY A 358 -0.88 14.30 -10.97
CA GLY A 358 -0.41 12.95 -10.64
C GLY A 358 -1.03 12.42 -9.35
N MET A 359 -1.04 13.23 -8.28
CA MET A 359 -1.68 12.84 -7.02
C MET A 359 -3.21 12.71 -7.15
N LEU A 360 -3.85 13.44 -8.05
CA LEU A 360 -5.26 13.21 -8.37
C LEU A 360 -5.47 11.86 -9.06
N VAL A 361 -4.57 11.44 -9.96
CA VAL A 361 -4.61 10.08 -10.54
C VAL A 361 -4.43 9.01 -9.46
N PHE A 362 -3.54 9.23 -8.49
CA PHE A 362 -3.43 8.36 -7.30
C PHE A 362 -4.79 8.22 -6.60
N ALA A 363 -5.45 9.33 -6.30
CA ALA A 363 -6.70 9.33 -5.56
C ALA A 363 -7.84 8.67 -6.34
N VAL A 364 -7.99 9.01 -7.63
CA VAL A 364 -9.00 8.40 -8.51
C VAL A 364 -8.73 6.90 -8.69
N GLY A 365 -7.47 6.49 -8.84
CA GLY A 365 -7.10 5.08 -8.94
C GLY A 365 -7.36 4.31 -7.64
N ALA A 366 -7.01 4.89 -6.49
CA ALA A 366 -7.27 4.27 -5.19
C ALA A 366 -8.78 4.13 -4.92
N VAL A 367 -9.55 5.21 -5.07
CA VAL A 367 -11.02 5.17 -4.92
C VAL A 367 -11.61 4.19 -5.93
N GLY A 368 -11.26 4.30 -7.21
CA GLY A 368 -11.77 3.43 -8.27
C GLY A 368 -11.40 1.96 -8.11
N TYR A 369 -10.31 1.62 -7.42
CA TYR A 369 -9.97 0.23 -7.12
C TYR A 369 -10.75 -0.27 -5.90
N TYR A 370 -10.78 0.50 -4.81
CA TYR A 370 -11.32 0.03 -3.54
C TYR A 370 -12.83 0.18 -3.38
N SER A 371 -13.47 1.19 -3.98
CA SER A 371 -14.94 1.30 -3.95
C SER A 371 -15.62 0.16 -4.70
N ALA A 372 -14.89 -0.60 -5.51
CA ALA A 372 -15.39 -1.80 -6.16
C ALA A 372 -15.87 -2.86 -5.17
N TYR A 373 -15.17 -2.96 -4.03
CA TYR A 373 -15.53 -3.85 -2.92
C TYR A 373 -16.67 -3.30 -2.07
N ASP A 374 -17.29 -2.17 -2.44
CA ASP A 374 -18.58 -1.73 -1.87
C ASP A 374 -19.67 -1.70 -2.96
N LEU A 375 -19.28 -1.42 -4.21
CA LEU A 375 -20.19 -1.16 -5.34
C LEU A 375 -20.37 -2.38 -6.29
N GLY A 376 -19.58 -3.44 -6.13
CA GLY A 376 -19.74 -4.71 -6.83
C GLY A 376 -19.35 -4.71 -8.32
N TYR A 377 -18.31 -3.98 -8.73
CA TYR A 377 -17.79 -3.99 -10.10
C TYR A 377 -16.35 -4.56 -10.18
N PRO A 378 -15.90 -5.10 -11.33
CA PRO A 378 -14.53 -5.59 -11.46
C PRO A 378 -13.50 -4.45 -11.44
N ASN A 379 -12.50 -4.53 -10.56
CA ASN A 379 -11.47 -3.50 -10.35
C ASN A 379 -10.08 -3.85 -10.86
N GLY A 380 -9.81 -5.10 -11.26
CA GLY A 380 -8.48 -5.55 -11.71
C GLY A 380 -7.89 -4.71 -12.87
N ALA A 381 -8.73 -4.07 -13.69
CA ALA A 381 -8.27 -3.17 -14.75
C ALA A 381 -7.61 -1.89 -14.24
N VAL A 382 -7.91 -1.41 -13.03
CA VAL A 382 -7.42 -0.13 -12.48
C VAL A 382 -5.89 -0.07 -12.40
N PRO A 383 -5.19 -0.99 -11.72
CA PRO A 383 -3.72 -0.99 -11.69
C PRO A 383 -3.12 -1.12 -13.10
N VAL A 384 -3.76 -1.87 -14.02
CA VAL A 384 -3.32 -2.00 -15.42
C VAL A 384 -3.44 -0.68 -16.17
N MET A 385 -4.54 0.06 -16.00
CA MET A 385 -4.74 1.38 -16.61
C MET A 385 -3.74 2.41 -16.08
N VAL A 386 -3.45 2.38 -14.78
CA VAL A 386 -2.44 3.27 -14.18
C VAL A 386 -1.04 2.90 -14.69
N ALA A 387 -0.72 1.61 -14.79
CA ALA A 387 0.51 1.12 -15.40
C ALA A 387 0.63 1.53 -16.88
N ALA A 388 -0.46 1.47 -17.65
CA ALA A 388 -0.52 1.93 -19.04
C ALA A 388 -0.28 3.44 -19.15
N LEU A 389 -0.88 4.25 -18.28
CA LEU A 389 -0.60 5.68 -18.20
C LEU A 389 0.89 5.95 -17.95
N VAL A 390 1.48 5.27 -16.97
CA VAL A 390 2.90 5.39 -16.64
C VAL A 390 3.77 5.01 -17.85
N ALA A 391 3.45 3.89 -18.51
CA ALA A 391 4.12 3.41 -19.71
C ALA A 391 4.03 4.43 -20.87
N VAL A 392 2.85 4.99 -21.14
CA VAL A 392 2.64 5.99 -22.21
C VAL A 392 3.44 7.26 -21.95
N VAL A 393 3.39 7.79 -20.72
CA VAL A 393 4.16 8.99 -20.33
C VAL A 393 5.67 8.74 -20.44
N ALA A 394 6.13 7.54 -20.07
CA ALA A 394 7.52 7.12 -20.20
C ALA A 394 7.96 6.99 -21.66
N LEU A 395 7.15 6.39 -22.53
CA LEU A 395 7.45 6.24 -23.96
C LEU A 395 7.45 7.57 -24.71
N ALA A 396 6.56 8.50 -24.33
CA ALA A 396 6.51 9.86 -24.85
C ALA A 396 7.70 10.73 -24.42
N ALA A 397 8.51 10.28 -23.45
CA ALA A 397 9.73 10.97 -23.07
C ALA A 397 10.78 10.90 -24.21
N ARG A 398 11.39 12.06 -24.51
CA ARG A 398 12.44 12.14 -25.53
C ARG A 398 13.78 11.71 -24.91
N PRO A 399 14.57 10.86 -25.59
CA PRO A 399 15.89 10.46 -25.11
C PRO A 399 16.80 11.69 -24.89
N THR A 400 17.52 11.73 -23.78
CA THR A 400 18.57 12.73 -23.57
C THR A 400 19.85 12.30 -24.28
N ALA A 401 20.39 13.15 -25.15
CA ALA A 401 21.64 12.89 -25.87
C ALA A 401 22.90 12.90 -24.96
N ARG A 402 22.82 13.42 -23.73
CA ARG A 402 23.93 13.42 -22.76
C ARG A 402 23.52 12.79 -21.43
N PRO A 403 24.27 11.80 -20.91
CA PRO A 403 24.07 11.29 -19.57
C PRO A 403 24.43 12.40 -18.56
N VAL A 404 23.45 12.82 -17.76
CA VAL A 404 23.70 13.75 -16.65
C VAL A 404 23.95 12.92 -15.39
N PRO A 405 25.08 13.12 -14.67
CA PRO A 405 25.40 12.34 -13.48
C PRO A 405 24.24 12.31 -12.49
N ALA A 406 23.95 11.13 -11.94
CA ALA A 406 23.00 10.99 -10.85
C ALA A 406 23.50 11.77 -9.63
N PRO A 407 22.60 12.38 -8.84
CA PRO A 407 23.01 13.10 -7.63
C PRO A 407 23.61 12.15 -6.59
N LEU A 408 23.13 10.91 -6.52
CA LEU A 408 23.61 9.85 -5.64
C LEU A 408 24.44 8.82 -6.42
N PRO A 409 25.43 8.17 -5.78
CA PRO A 409 26.13 7.03 -6.38
C PRO A 409 25.15 5.84 -6.47
N PRO A 410 24.70 5.45 -7.68
CA PRO A 410 23.53 4.57 -7.84
C PRO A 410 23.78 3.19 -7.22
N LEU A 411 24.89 2.54 -7.54
CA LEU A 411 25.22 1.20 -7.02
C LEU A 411 25.36 1.17 -5.50
N ARG A 412 25.99 2.19 -4.90
CA ARG A 412 26.12 2.27 -3.43
C ARG A 412 24.78 2.51 -2.75
N THR A 413 23.93 3.35 -3.35
CA THR A 413 22.59 3.65 -2.83
C THR A 413 21.72 2.41 -2.88
N THR A 414 21.68 1.72 -4.03
CA THR A 414 21.00 0.42 -4.18
C THR A 414 21.52 -0.57 -3.14
N ALA A 415 22.84 -0.78 -3.06
CA ALA A 415 23.42 -1.75 -2.13
C ALA A 415 23.04 -1.43 -0.67
N ALA A 416 23.05 -0.17 -0.26
CA ALA A 416 22.69 0.22 1.11
C ALA A 416 21.20 -0.03 1.44
N VAL A 417 20.28 0.37 0.55
CA VAL A 417 18.84 0.18 0.78
C VAL A 417 18.45 -1.29 0.66
N THR A 418 19.05 -2.03 -0.28
CA THR A 418 18.87 -3.48 -0.38
C THR A 418 19.43 -4.20 0.84
N ALA A 419 20.59 -3.80 1.37
CA ALA A 419 21.13 -4.36 2.60
C ALA A 419 20.19 -4.14 3.79
N LEU A 420 19.56 -2.95 3.89
CA LEU A 420 18.53 -2.68 4.89
C LEU A 420 17.31 -3.61 4.70
N ALA A 421 16.82 -3.76 3.47
CA ALA A 421 15.70 -4.65 3.16
C ALA A 421 16.03 -6.14 3.41
N LEU A 422 17.29 -6.55 3.26
CA LEU A 422 17.75 -7.92 3.54
C LEU A 422 17.72 -8.26 5.04
N LEU A 423 17.74 -7.26 5.93
CA LEU A 423 17.59 -7.51 7.37
C LEU A 423 16.18 -7.99 7.72
N ALA A 424 15.16 -7.59 6.98
CA ALA A 424 13.77 -7.97 7.25
C ALA A 424 13.56 -9.50 7.31
N PRO A 425 13.85 -10.29 6.25
CA PRO A 425 13.72 -11.75 6.31
C PRO A 425 14.64 -12.45 7.32
N LEU A 426 15.67 -11.76 7.82
CA LEU A 426 16.59 -12.30 8.84
C LEU A 426 16.10 -12.04 10.27
N LEU A 427 15.24 -11.04 10.46
CA LEU A 427 14.80 -10.55 11.77
C LEU A 427 13.31 -10.75 12.03
N ALA A 428 12.50 -10.91 10.98
CA ALA A 428 11.05 -10.95 11.08
C ALA A 428 10.48 -12.34 11.39
N ASP A 429 11.19 -13.42 11.04
CA ASP A 429 10.57 -14.75 10.99
C ASP A 429 10.96 -15.62 12.19
N ASP A 430 10.18 -15.54 13.27
CA ASP A 430 10.06 -16.64 14.23
C ASP A 430 9.03 -17.62 13.66
N VAL A 431 9.48 -18.71 13.03
CA VAL A 431 8.60 -19.68 12.38
C VAL A 431 7.73 -20.36 13.44
N PRO A 432 6.40 -20.13 13.47
CA PRO A 432 5.54 -20.80 14.41
C PRO A 432 5.60 -22.32 14.16
N VAL A 433 5.64 -23.13 15.22
CA VAL A 433 5.72 -24.59 15.08
C VAL A 433 4.49 -25.23 15.69
N ALA A 434 3.72 -25.90 14.84
CA ALA A 434 2.66 -26.78 15.30
C ALA A 434 3.21 -28.15 15.69
N GLY A 435 2.60 -28.80 16.69
CA GLY A 435 3.04 -30.10 17.18
C GLY A 435 1.88 -30.96 17.69
N ASN A 436 2.00 -32.27 17.50
CA ASN A 436 1.06 -33.29 17.99
C ASN A 436 1.76 -34.36 18.86
N ARG A 437 2.94 -34.03 19.41
CA ARG A 437 3.81 -34.99 20.11
C ARG A 437 3.22 -35.52 21.41
N ASP A 438 2.34 -34.74 22.04
CA ASP A 438 1.73 -35.09 23.32
C ASP A 438 0.49 -36.00 23.15
N GLY A 439 0.20 -36.41 21.92
CA GLY A 439 -1.01 -37.17 21.57
C GLY A 439 -2.27 -36.29 21.55
N PRO A 440 -3.43 -36.87 21.22
CA PRO A 440 -4.64 -36.09 21.03
C PRO A 440 -5.20 -35.67 22.38
N PRO A 441 -5.64 -34.40 22.50
CA PRO A 441 -6.10 -33.86 23.76
C PRO A 441 -7.52 -34.37 24.07
N ASP A 442 -7.91 -34.41 25.34
CA ASP A 442 -9.31 -34.67 25.71
C ASP A 442 -10.23 -33.52 25.27
N ARG A 443 -9.67 -32.31 25.17
CA ARG A 443 -10.41 -31.07 24.92
C ARG A 443 -9.69 -30.19 23.91
N LEU A 444 -10.47 -29.47 23.11
CA LEU A 444 -10.01 -28.50 22.14
C LEU A 444 -10.70 -27.15 22.39
N THR A 445 -9.92 -26.10 22.64
CA THR A 445 -10.43 -24.74 22.76
C THR A 445 -10.44 -24.07 21.40
N VAL A 446 -11.62 -23.68 20.94
CA VAL A 446 -11.82 -23.01 19.65
C VAL A 446 -12.20 -21.56 19.88
N VAL A 447 -11.55 -20.65 19.16
CA VAL A 447 -11.90 -19.23 19.10
C VAL A 447 -12.28 -18.86 17.68
N ALA A 448 -13.41 -18.21 17.47
CA ALA A 448 -13.76 -17.57 16.21
C ALA A 448 -13.84 -16.06 16.40
N TYR A 449 -13.24 -15.30 15.48
CA TYR A 449 -13.15 -13.85 15.63
C TYR A 449 -13.09 -13.11 14.28
N ASN A 450 -14.08 -12.26 14.00
CA ASN A 450 -13.94 -11.22 12.98
C ASN A 450 -12.99 -10.12 13.48
N VAL A 451 -11.83 -9.98 12.83
CA VAL A 451 -10.76 -9.07 13.27
C VAL A 451 -10.85 -7.69 12.63
N ARG A 452 -11.85 -7.44 11.79
CA ARG A 452 -12.11 -6.14 11.17
C ARG A 452 -10.85 -5.54 10.54
N MET A 453 -10.15 -6.34 9.74
CA MET A 453 -8.89 -5.99 9.06
C MET A 453 -7.75 -5.55 10.00
N GLY A 454 -7.89 -5.72 11.31
CA GLY A 454 -6.92 -5.28 12.32
C GLY A 454 -7.30 -3.99 13.08
N PHE A 455 -8.48 -3.41 12.83
CA PHE A 455 -8.83 -2.08 13.35
C PHE A 455 -9.86 -2.11 14.47
N GLY A 456 -9.56 -1.42 15.58
CA GLY A 456 -10.49 -1.23 16.68
C GLY A 456 -11.63 -0.26 16.37
N LEU A 457 -12.55 -0.09 17.32
CA LEU A 457 -13.72 0.81 17.20
C LEU A 457 -13.34 2.28 16.97
N ASP A 458 -12.16 2.68 17.45
CA ASP A 458 -11.61 4.02 17.23
C ASP A 458 -10.81 4.14 15.92
N GLY A 459 -10.77 3.09 15.09
CA GLY A 459 -10.06 3.08 13.82
C GLY A 459 -8.53 3.05 13.93
N ARG A 460 -7.99 2.74 15.12
CA ARG A 460 -6.56 2.41 15.27
C ARG A 460 -6.31 0.96 14.86
N PHE A 461 -5.20 0.71 14.20
CA PHE A 461 -4.70 -0.65 14.01
C PHE A 461 -4.28 -1.20 15.39
N ASP A 462 -5.06 -2.13 15.95
CA ASP A 462 -4.96 -2.57 17.35
C ASP A 462 -4.54 -4.05 17.46
N LEU A 463 -3.36 -4.33 16.90
CA LEU A 463 -2.77 -5.67 16.89
C LEU A 463 -2.58 -6.25 18.31
N ALA A 464 -2.19 -5.42 19.28
CA ALA A 464 -1.99 -5.85 20.66
C ALA A 464 -3.32 -6.21 21.33
N GLY A 465 -4.36 -5.40 21.14
CA GLY A 465 -5.71 -5.70 21.62
C GLY A 465 -6.25 -7.00 21.01
N LEU A 466 -6.10 -7.20 19.70
CA LEU A 466 -6.54 -8.44 19.03
C LEU A 466 -5.81 -9.68 19.58
N THR A 467 -4.48 -9.60 19.73
CA THR A 467 -3.70 -10.69 20.33
C THR A 467 -4.17 -11.01 21.74
N ASP A 468 -4.34 -10.00 22.59
CA ASP A 468 -4.76 -10.19 23.99
C ASP A 468 -6.15 -10.80 24.13
N MET A 469 -7.10 -10.38 23.27
CA MET A 469 -8.45 -10.94 23.22
C MET A 469 -8.45 -12.43 22.87
N ILE A 470 -7.56 -12.86 21.97
CA ILE A 470 -7.41 -14.26 21.54
C ILE A 470 -6.62 -15.06 22.58
N ASP A 471 -5.42 -14.62 22.95
CA ASP A 471 -4.46 -15.38 23.77
C ASP A 471 -5.00 -15.68 25.19
N ARG A 472 -5.78 -14.76 25.78
CA ARG A 472 -6.41 -14.98 27.10
C ARG A 472 -7.36 -16.18 27.12
N GLN A 473 -7.89 -16.60 25.96
CA GLN A 473 -8.74 -17.78 25.85
C GLN A 473 -7.93 -19.08 25.76
N ARG A 474 -6.60 -18.99 25.62
CA ARG A 474 -5.67 -20.12 25.44
C ARG A 474 -6.08 -21.05 24.29
N PRO A 475 -6.32 -20.52 23.08
CA PRO A 475 -6.90 -21.29 21.98
C PRO A 475 -5.97 -22.39 21.49
N ASP A 476 -6.56 -23.54 21.17
CA ASP A 476 -5.91 -24.58 20.38
C ASP A 476 -6.04 -24.29 18.87
N VAL A 477 -7.16 -23.68 18.48
CA VAL A 477 -7.48 -23.31 17.10
C VAL A 477 -8.18 -21.96 17.09
N VAL A 478 -7.78 -21.09 16.16
CA VAL A 478 -8.39 -19.78 15.95
C VAL A 478 -8.88 -19.69 14.51
N LEU A 479 -10.15 -19.31 14.33
CA LEU A 479 -10.77 -19.03 13.04
C LEU A 479 -10.96 -17.51 12.93
N LEU A 480 -10.38 -16.89 11.91
CA LEU A 480 -10.40 -15.44 11.74
C LEU A 480 -11.19 -15.05 10.49
N SER A 481 -12.05 -14.05 10.63
CA SER A 481 -12.78 -13.42 9.53
C SER A 481 -12.30 -12.00 9.27
N GLU A 482 -12.51 -11.51 8.03
CA GLU A 482 -12.06 -10.18 7.56
C GLU A 482 -10.56 -9.94 7.72
N VAL A 483 -9.78 -10.95 7.36
CA VAL A 483 -8.33 -10.89 7.41
C VAL A 483 -7.81 -10.14 6.18
N ASP A 484 -7.14 -9.02 6.41
CA ASP A 484 -6.39 -8.28 5.39
C ASP A 484 -4.89 -8.57 5.47
N ARG A 485 -4.28 -8.80 4.31
CA ARG A 485 -2.88 -9.19 4.15
C ARG A 485 -2.10 -8.31 3.18
N GLY A 486 -2.57 -7.09 2.92
CA GLY A 486 -1.77 -6.10 2.19
C GLY A 486 -2.52 -5.05 1.40
N TRP A 487 -3.82 -4.85 1.62
CA TRP A 487 -4.51 -3.73 0.98
C TRP A 487 -3.87 -2.39 1.36
N LEU A 488 -3.47 -1.62 0.35
CA LEU A 488 -2.99 -0.25 0.51
C LEU A 488 -4.00 0.62 1.29
N LEU A 489 -5.29 0.40 1.04
CA LEU A 489 -6.40 1.05 1.73
C LEU A 489 -6.32 0.91 3.25
N ASN A 490 -5.84 -0.22 3.72
CA ASN A 490 -5.72 -0.59 5.13
C ASN A 490 -4.30 -0.38 5.67
N GLY A 491 -3.47 0.37 4.95
CA GLY A 491 -2.10 0.71 5.34
C GLY A 491 -1.04 -0.32 4.96
N GLY A 492 -1.41 -1.41 4.27
CA GLY A 492 -0.48 -2.39 3.71
C GLY A 492 0.21 -3.26 4.76
N HIS A 493 -0.51 -3.68 5.80
CA HIS A 493 -0.05 -4.60 6.83
C HIS A 493 -0.37 -6.05 6.44
N ASP A 494 0.42 -7.02 6.90
CA ASP A 494 0.01 -8.44 6.87
C ASP A 494 -0.53 -8.83 8.25
N THR A 495 -1.80 -8.51 8.52
CA THR A 495 -2.43 -8.69 9.84
C THR A 495 -2.42 -10.16 10.26
N LEU A 496 -2.55 -11.09 9.31
CA LEU A 496 -2.54 -12.52 9.59
C LEU A 496 -1.20 -12.99 10.14
N ASP A 497 -0.12 -12.65 9.44
CA ASP A 497 1.23 -13.08 9.80
C ASP A 497 1.65 -12.44 11.13
N LEU A 498 1.33 -11.16 11.31
CA LEU A 498 1.54 -10.41 12.56
C LEU A 498 0.83 -11.02 13.79
N LEU A 499 -0.37 -11.58 13.59
CA LEU A 499 -1.12 -12.31 14.62
C LEU A 499 -0.56 -13.72 14.84
N ALA A 500 -0.20 -14.43 13.77
CA ALA A 500 0.38 -15.77 13.83
C ALA A 500 1.68 -15.80 14.63
N ASP A 501 2.55 -14.80 14.42
CA ASP A 501 3.81 -14.67 15.15
C ASP A 501 3.57 -14.40 16.64
N ARG A 502 2.64 -13.51 16.97
CA ARG A 502 2.31 -13.18 18.37
C ARG A 502 1.62 -14.32 19.13
N LEU A 503 0.82 -15.11 18.43
CA LEU A 503 0.13 -16.27 19.00
C LEU A 503 1.01 -17.52 18.97
N GLY A 504 2.11 -17.52 18.23
CA GLY A 504 2.96 -18.69 18.02
C GLY A 504 2.24 -19.82 17.29
N MET A 505 1.31 -19.52 16.38
CA MET A 505 0.46 -20.49 15.71
C MET A 505 0.58 -20.37 14.17
N PRO A 506 1.02 -21.43 13.45
CA PRO A 506 0.95 -21.46 12.00
C PRO A 506 -0.47 -21.27 11.48
N TYR A 507 -0.60 -20.71 10.28
CA TYR A 507 -1.88 -20.44 9.65
C TYR A 507 -2.07 -21.17 8.31
N VAL A 508 -3.34 -21.35 7.96
CA VAL A 508 -3.83 -21.52 6.58
C VAL A 508 -4.77 -20.35 6.26
N PHE A 509 -4.63 -19.76 5.08
CA PHE A 509 -5.44 -18.65 4.59
C PHE A 509 -6.23 -19.06 3.34
N GLY A 510 -7.51 -18.66 3.30
CA GLY A 510 -8.42 -18.85 2.17
C GLY A 510 -8.87 -17.48 1.62
N PRO A 511 -8.54 -17.13 0.36
CA PRO A 511 -8.97 -15.88 -0.23
C PRO A 511 -10.48 -15.84 -0.50
N ALA A 512 -11.11 -14.69 -0.28
CA ALA A 512 -12.53 -14.46 -0.56
C ALA A 512 -12.72 -13.41 -1.67
N ALA A 513 -12.22 -12.19 -1.45
CA ALA A 513 -12.34 -11.08 -2.41
C ALA A 513 -11.27 -11.17 -3.49
N ASP A 514 -10.03 -11.32 -3.04
CA ASP A 514 -8.81 -11.37 -3.84
C ASP A 514 -7.72 -12.14 -3.05
N PRO A 515 -6.50 -12.30 -3.58
CA PRO A 515 -5.44 -13.04 -2.89
C PRO A 515 -4.97 -12.50 -1.54
N VAL A 516 -5.37 -11.29 -1.11
CA VAL A 516 -4.91 -10.68 0.14
C VAL A 516 -6.05 -10.42 1.14
N TRP A 517 -7.30 -10.74 0.81
CA TRP A 517 -8.45 -10.57 1.71
C TRP A 517 -9.31 -11.83 1.80
N GLY A 518 -9.61 -12.29 3.01
CA GLY A 518 -10.40 -13.51 3.25
C GLY A 518 -10.40 -13.97 4.71
N ASP A 519 -10.46 -15.29 4.92
CA ASP A 519 -10.47 -15.88 6.27
C ASP A 519 -9.24 -16.77 6.50
N ALA A 520 -8.95 -17.06 7.77
CA ALA A 520 -7.81 -17.88 8.15
C ALA A 520 -8.14 -18.86 9.28
N VAL A 521 -7.39 -19.96 9.32
CA VAL A 521 -7.31 -20.86 10.47
C VAL A 521 -5.89 -20.87 11.00
N LEU A 522 -5.71 -20.50 12.27
CA LEU A 522 -4.46 -20.66 13.00
C LEU A 522 -4.58 -21.86 13.94
N SER A 523 -3.54 -22.68 14.05
CA SER A 523 -3.59 -23.90 14.83
C SER A 523 -2.26 -24.23 15.48
N ARG A 524 -2.28 -24.64 16.76
CA ARG A 524 -1.10 -25.25 17.40
C ARG A 524 -0.88 -26.71 16.98
N TRP A 525 -1.90 -27.33 16.38
CA TRP A 525 -1.87 -28.69 15.84
C TRP A 525 -1.50 -28.67 14.36
N PRO A 526 -0.74 -29.65 13.84
CA PRO A 526 -0.41 -29.71 12.42
C PRO A 526 -1.67 -29.74 11.55
N VAL A 527 -1.65 -28.98 10.46
CA VAL A 527 -2.78 -28.85 9.54
C VAL A 527 -2.51 -29.59 8.23
N THR A 528 -3.48 -30.39 7.77
CA THR A 528 -3.44 -31.19 6.54
C THR A 528 -4.67 -30.97 5.66
N ASP A 529 -4.58 -31.34 4.37
CA ASP A 529 -5.68 -31.28 3.37
C ASP A 529 -6.47 -29.95 3.34
N PRO A 530 -5.82 -28.78 3.29
CA PRO A 530 -6.54 -27.52 3.25
C PRO A 530 -7.30 -27.39 1.93
N ARG A 531 -8.54 -26.90 1.99
CA ARG A 531 -9.37 -26.63 0.82
C ARG A 531 -10.16 -25.35 1.03
N THR A 532 -10.25 -24.53 0.01
CA THR A 532 -11.12 -23.35 0.01
C THR A 532 -12.11 -23.47 -1.15
N VAL A 533 -13.35 -23.04 -0.92
CA VAL A 533 -14.36 -22.89 -1.97
C VAL A 533 -14.95 -21.50 -1.91
N ALA A 534 -15.02 -20.83 -3.07
CA ALA A 534 -15.76 -19.59 -3.19
C ALA A 534 -17.26 -19.88 -3.03
N LEU A 535 -17.94 -19.10 -2.20
CA LEU A 535 -19.38 -19.17 -2.00
C LEU A 535 -20.09 -18.27 -3.02
N PRO A 536 -21.38 -18.51 -3.31
CA PRO A 536 -22.14 -17.64 -4.18
C PRO A 536 -22.08 -16.18 -3.70
N ALA A 537 -21.67 -15.27 -4.58
CA ALA A 537 -21.46 -13.88 -4.21
C ALA A 537 -22.76 -13.19 -3.76
N VAL A 538 -23.93 -13.56 -4.29
CA VAL A 538 -25.25 -12.98 -3.91
C VAL A 538 -25.31 -11.44 -3.83
N GLY A 539 -24.48 -10.74 -4.63
CA GLY A 539 -24.37 -9.28 -4.62
C GLY A 539 -23.48 -8.71 -3.49
N ALA A 540 -22.80 -9.59 -2.75
CA ALA A 540 -21.86 -9.27 -1.70
C ALA A 540 -20.54 -8.72 -2.28
N PRO A 541 -20.17 -7.47 -1.95
CA PRO A 541 -19.09 -6.77 -2.63
C PRO A 541 -17.67 -7.33 -2.42
N THR A 542 -17.38 -7.94 -1.26
CA THR A 542 -16.08 -8.56 -0.96
C THR A 542 -16.09 -10.09 -1.14
N GLY A 543 -17.21 -10.66 -1.61
CA GLY A 543 -17.35 -12.10 -1.80
C GLY A 543 -17.28 -12.90 -0.49
N ALA A 544 -17.53 -14.20 -0.57
CA ALA A 544 -17.48 -15.08 0.59
C ALA A 544 -16.83 -16.41 0.22
N GLN A 545 -16.23 -17.10 1.20
CA GLN A 545 -15.55 -18.37 0.99
C GLN A 545 -15.70 -19.28 2.22
N ALA A 546 -15.48 -20.58 2.05
CA ALA A 546 -15.34 -21.53 3.14
C ALA A 546 -13.98 -22.23 3.10
N LEU A 547 -13.19 -22.04 4.15
CA LEU A 547 -11.85 -22.60 4.30
C LEU A 547 -11.91 -23.81 5.23
N ALA A 548 -11.74 -25.01 4.67
CA ALA A 548 -11.67 -26.25 5.40
C ALA A 548 -10.22 -26.71 5.62
N VAL A 549 -9.94 -27.18 6.82
CA VAL A 549 -8.66 -27.78 7.19
C VAL A 549 -8.87 -29.03 8.05
N THR A 550 -7.91 -29.95 8.03
CA THR A 550 -7.88 -31.10 8.92
C THR A 550 -6.77 -30.92 9.95
N LEU A 551 -7.13 -30.94 11.23
CA LEU A 551 -6.17 -30.97 12.33
C LEU A 551 -5.65 -32.39 12.54
N ASP A 552 -4.34 -32.52 12.67
CA ASP A 552 -3.65 -33.70 13.18
C ASP A 552 -3.53 -33.62 14.69
N LEU A 553 -4.37 -34.34 15.42
CA LEU A 553 -4.31 -34.34 16.88
C LEU A 553 -3.35 -35.42 17.41
N GLY A 554 -2.78 -36.27 16.56
CA GLY A 554 -1.97 -37.43 16.97
C GLY A 554 -2.81 -38.69 17.18
N ASP A 555 -2.15 -39.85 17.31
CA ASP A 555 -2.77 -41.18 17.44
C ASP A 555 -3.92 -41.45 16.45
N ASP A 556 -3.75 -41.06 15.19
CA ASP A 556 -4.78 -41.14 14.12
C ASP A 556 -6.09 -40.36 14.38
N VAL A 557 -6.14 -39.54 15.44
CA VAL A 557 -7.28 -38.67 15.73
C VAL A 557 -7.19 -37.41 14.87
N ARG A 558 -8.28 -37.13 14.14
CA ARG A 558 -8.41 -36.00 13.23
C ARG A 558 -9.69 -35.24 13.49
N ALA A 559 -9.64 -33.92 13.36
CA ALA A 559 -10.82 -33.05 13.38
C ALA A 559 -10.84 -32.16 12.13
N ALA A 560 -12.01 -32.01 11.53
CA ALA A 560 -12.26 -31.05 10.45
C ALA A 560 -12.65 -29.71 11.07
N VAL A 561 -12.05 -28.62 10.57
CA VAL A 561 -12.38 -27.26 10.96
C VAL A 561 -12.68 -26.46 9.70
N VAL A 562 -13.78 -25.73 9.70
CA VAL A 562 -14.20 -24.87 8.59
C VAL A 562 -14.38 -23.45 9.11
N SER A 563 -13.57 -22.53 8.59
CA SER A 563 -13.69 -21.08 8.80
C SER A 563 -14.46 -20.45 7.65
N THR A 564 -15.40 -19.57 7.95
CA THR A 564 -16.14 -18.84 6.92
C THR A 564 -16.66 -17.51 7.43
N HIS A 565 -16.76 -16.54 6.53
CA HIS A 565 -17.49 -15.29 6.73
C HIS A 565 -18.63 -15.22 5.71
N LEU A 566 -19.88 -15.29 6.17
CA LEU A 566 -21.05 -15.16 5.29
C LEU A 566 -21.36 -13.68 5.06
N GLN A 567 -21.76 -13.34 3.83
CA GLN A 567 -22.11 -11.97 3.46
C GLN A 567 -23.55 -11.90 2.99
N PRO A 568 -24.44 -11.28 3.79
CA PRO A 568 -25.85 -11.22 3.48
C PRO A 568 -26.11 -10.41 2.20
N PRO A 569 -27.03 -10.84 1.33
CA PRO A 569 -27.53 -9.98 0.26
C PRO A 569 -28.22 -8.74 0.86
N PRO A 570 -28.28 -7.61 0.15
CA PRO A 570 -29.02 -6.44 0.61
C PRO A 570 -30.47 -6.80 1.02
N GLY A 571 -30.80 -6.59 2.29
CA GLY A 571 -32.13 -6.79 2.87
C GLY A 571 -32.54 -8.24 3.15
N HIS A 572 -31.65 -9.22 3.04
CA HIS A 572 -31.95 -10.65 3.23
C HIS A 572 -30.83 -11.34 4.02
N GLY A 573 -31.13 -12.48 4.67
CA GLY A 573 -30.11 -13.31 5.33
C GLY A 573 -29.29 -14.15 4.34
N PRO A 574 -28.09 -14.65 4.72
CA PRO A 574 -27.17 -15.35 3.83
C PRO A 574 -27.54 -16.84 3.59
N VAL A 575 -28.82 -17.16 3.39
CA VAL A 575 -29.35 -18.55 3.34
C VAL A 575 -28.64 -19.42 2.29
N VAL A 576 -28.47 -18.87 1.07
CA VAL A 576 -27.82 -19.59 -0.05
C VAL A 576 -26.37 -19.94 0.29
N GLN A 577 -25.66 -19.04 0.96
CA GLN A 577 -24.28 -19.28 1.35
C GLN A 577 -24.20 -20.27 2.52
N ALA A 578 -25.09 -20.16 3.51
CA ALA A 578 -25.17 -21.10 4.63
C ALA A 578 -25.39 -22.54 4.16
N GLY A 579 -26.32 -22.78 3.22
CA GLY A 579 -26.52 -24.10 2.62
C GLY A 579 -25.27 -24.62 1.89
N ALA A 580 -24.60 -23.77 1.10
CA ALA A 580 -23.36 -24.13 0.42
C ALA A 580 -22.20 -24.47 1.39
N VAL A 581 -22.09 -23.75 2.51
CA VAL A 581 -21.12 -24.06 3.57
C VAL A 581 -21.43 -25.41 4.20
N VAL A 582 -22.69 -25.69 4.52
CA VAL A 582 -23.11 -26.96 5.12
C VAL A 582 -22.77 -28.14 4.21
N ASP A 583 -23.12 -28.06 2.92
CA ASP A 583 -22.81 -29.10 1.94
C ASP A 583 -21.30 -29.35 1.83
N PHE A 584 -20.52 -28.27 1.75
CA PHE A 584 -19.07 -28.35 1.68
C PHE A 584 -18.46 -28.91 2.97
N ALA A 585 -18.86 -28.40 4.13
CA ALA A 585 -18.27 -28.74 5.43
C ALA A 585 -18.55 -30.18 5.82
N THR A 586 -19.79 -30.66 5.64
CA THR A 586 -20.18 -32.04 5.96
C THR A 586 -19.52 -33.04 5.00
N GLY A 587 -19.49 -32.71 3.70
CA GLY A 587 -18.80 -33.50 2.69
C GLY A 587 -17.29 -33.58 2.93
N TYR A 588 -16.65 -32.46 3.27
CA TYR A 588 -15.25 -32.39 3.63
C TYR A 588 -14.96 -33.21 4.89
N ALA A 589 -15.77 -33.06 5.95
CA ALA A 589 -15.58 -33.76 7.21
C ALA A 589 -15.57 -35.29 7.04
N ALA A 590 -16.39 -35.82 6.13
CA ALA A 590 -16.44 -37.24 5.80
C ALA A 590 -16.56 -38.14 7.06
N GLY A 591 -17.40 -37.72 8.02
CA GLY A 591 -17.64 -38.42 9.29
C GLY A 591 -16.67 -38.09 10.43
N ARG A 592 -15.61 -37.30 10.20
CA ARG A 592 -14.73 -36.80 11.26
C ARG A 592 -15.47 -35.80 12.18
N PRO A 593 -15.05 -35.63 13.44
CA PRO A 593 -15.46 -34.49 14.26
C PRO A 593 -15.31 -33.18 13.47
N LEU A 594 -16.37 -32.39 13.39
CA LEU A 594 -16.44 -31.19 12.56
C LEU A 594 -16.72 -29.98 13.44
N VAL A 595 -15.99 -28.90 13.19
CA VAL A 595 -16.24 -27.55 13.70
C VAL A 595 -16.45 -26.61 12.52
N VAL A 596 -17.52 -25.83 12.51
CA VAL A 596 -17.76 -24.74 11.55
C VAL A 596 -17.94 -23.46 12.34
N ALA A 597 -17.13 -22.44 12.09
CA ALA A 597 -17.21 -21.20 12.86
C ALA A 597 -16.77 -19.96 12.07
N GLY A 598 -17.19 -18.80 12.56
CA GLY A 598 -16.86 -17.49 12.01
C GLY A 598 -18.02 -16.51 12.17
N ASP A 599 -17.93 -15.38 11.49
CA ASP A 599 -19.02 -14.42 11.35
C ASP A 599 -20.01 -14.92 10.29
N LEU A 600 -21.17 -15.39 10.72
CA LEU A 600 -22.16 -15.97 9.82
C LEU A 600 -23.26 -14.98 9.44
N ASN A 601 -23.22 -13.73 9.93
CA ASN A 601 -24.21 -12.70 9.64
C ASN A 601 -25.68 -13.19 9.73
N THR A 602 -25.97 -14.03 10.72
CA THR A 602 -27.30 -14.60 10.96
C THR A 602 -27.54 -14.75 12.45
N GLU A 603 -28.77 -14.51 12.91
CA GLU A 603 -29.15 -14.69 14.31
C GLU A 603 -29.76 -16.06 14.61
N PRO A 604 -29.71 -16.51 15.88
CA PRO A 604 -30.51 -17.64 16.33
C PRO A 604 -31.99 -17.53 15.94
N GLY A 605 -32.44 -18.46 15.11
CA GLY A 605 -33.84 -18.54 14.64
C GLY A 605 -34.07 -18.05 13.21
N ASP A 606 -33.06 -17.47 12.57
CA ASP A 606 -33.09 -17.15 11.15
C ASP A 606 -33.01 -18.41 10.26
N GLU A 607 -33.46 -18.27 9.02
CA GLU A 607 -33.42 -19.34 8.02
C GLU A 607 -31.99 -19.80 7.69
N ALA A 608 -31.02 -18.87 7.66
CA ALA A 608 -29.62 -19.21 7.40
C ALA A 608 -29.00 -19.97 8.58
N PHE A 609 -29.33 -19.60 9.83
CA PHE A 609 -28.97 -20.37 11.02
C PHE A 609 -29.57 -21.79 10.97
N ALA A 610 -30.84 -21.90 10.54
CA ALA A 610 -31.54 -23.17 10.43
C ALA A 610 -30.84 -24.17 9.50
N GLN A 611 -30.21 -23.72 8.40
CA GLN A 611 -29.46 -24.58 7.47
C GLN A 611 -28.43 -25.46 8.20
N PHE A 612 -27.72 -24.91 9.17
CA PHE A 612 -26.72 -25.67 9.95
C PHE A 612 -27.37 -26.70 10.86
N THR A 613 -28.42 -26.31 11.57
CA THR A 613 -29.11 -27.21 12.53
C THR A 613 -29.91 -28.31 11.85
N GLU A 614 -30.55 -28.02 10.72
CA GLU A 614 -31.31 -29.01 9.93
C GLU A 614 -30.40 -30.07 9.31
N ALA A 615 -29.14 -29.72 9.03
CA ALA A 615 -28.10 -30.66 8.62
C ALA A 615 -27.51 -31.48 9.79
N GLY A 616 -28.04 -31.33 11.00
CA GLY A 616 -27.63 -32.09 12.18
C GLY A 616 -26.40 -31.55 12.90
N LEU A 617 -25.94 -30.33 12.58
CA LEU A 617 -24.93 -29.65 13.39
C LEU A 617 -25.55 -29.07 14.66
N VAL A 618 -24.77 -29.06 15.73
CA VAL A 618 -25.15 -28.59 17.06
C VAL A 618 -24.54 -27.22 17.30
N ASP A 619 -25.34 -26.28 17.76
CA ASP A 619 -24.83 -24.99 18.22
C ASP A 619 -24.05 -25.13 19.54
N ALA A 620 -22.75 -24.87 19.50
CA ALA A 620 -21.86 -24.97 20.64
C ALA A 620 -22.03 -23.82 21.65
N LEU A 621 -22.74 -22.75 21.28
CA LEU A 621 -22.94 -21.56 22.12
C LEU A 621 -24.27 -21.58 22.89
N VAL A 622 -25.14 -22.57 22.64
CA VAL A 622 -26.52 -22.62 23.13
C VAL A 622 -26.66 -22.40 24.64
N ALA A 623 -25.71 -22.93 25.42
CA ALA A 623 -25.74 -22.88 26.88
C ALA A 623 -25.52 -21.47 27.47
N ALA A 624 -24.98 -20.52 26.70
CA ALA A 624 -24.73 -19.14 27.14
C ALA A 624 -25.60 -18.10 26.42
N ARG A 625 -26.62 -18.52 25.68
CA ARG A 625 -27.48 -17.59 24.94
C ARG A 625 -28.33 -16.71 25.87
N PRO A 626 -28.57 -15.43 25.52
CA PRO A 626 -27.99 -14.72 24.37
C PRO A 626 -26.50 -14.42 24.57
N LEU A 627 -25.69 -14.65 23.53
CA LEU A 627 -24.26 -14.37 23.52
C LEU A 627 -23.94 -13.40 22.39
N ALA A 628 -24.52 -12.20 22.46
CA ALA A 628 -24.33 -11.16 21.44
C ALA A 628 -22.87 -10.72 21.33
N THR A 629 -22.41 -10.47 20.10
CA THR A 629 -21.02 -10.18 19.75
C THR A 629 -20.85 -8.87 19.01
N SER A 630 -21.90 -8.33 18.40
CA SER A 630 -21.83 -7.13 17.55
C SER A 630 -22.95 -6.11 17.84
N PRO A 631 -22.68 -4.80 17.79
CA PRO A 631 -21.34 -4.21 17.83
C PRO A 631 -20.66 -4.44 19.21
N ALA A 632 -19.33 -4.51 19.26
CA ALA A 632 -18.57 -4.92 20.44
C ALA A 632 -18.77 -4.05 21.70
N ASP A 633 -19.05 -2.76 21.54
CA ASP A 633 -19.26 -1.80 22.64
C ASP A 633 -20.69 -1.80 23.21
N ASP A 634 -21.66 -2.22 22.40
CA ASP A 634 -23.06 -2.43 22.79
C ASP A 634 -23.62 -3.68 22.09
N PRO A 635 -23.20 -4.90 22.51
CA PRO A 635 -23.52 -6.13 21.81
C PRO A 635 -25.02 -6.40 21.82
N ARG A 636 -25.63 -6.40 20.64
CA ARG A 636 -27.08 -6.58 20.45
C ARG A 636 -27.42 -7.73 19.49
N GLN A 637 -26.50 -8.08 18.61
CA GLN A 637 -26.65 -9.13 17.60
C GLN A 637 -25.71 -10.30 17.92
N GLN A 638 -26.20 -11.53 17.75
CA GLN A 638 -25.38 -12.74 17.84
C GLN A 638 -25.18 -13.30 16.44
N ILE A 639 -24.15 -12.83 15.75
CA ILE A 639 -23.85 -13.17 14.35
C ILE A 639 -22.57 -14.01 14.19
N ASP A 640 -21.73 -14.07 15.21
CA ASP A 640 -20.60 -14.99 15.28
C ASP A 640 -21.03 -16.29 15.96
N HIS A 641 -20.77 -17.43 15.30
CA HIS A 641 -21.24 -18.74 15.78
C HIS A 641 -20.16 -19.82 15.72
N VAL A 642 -20.39 -20.87 16.52
CA VAL A 642 -19.62 -22.11 16.47
C VAL A 642 -20.60 -23.27 16.39
N PHE A 643 -20.61 -23.98 15.26
CA PHE A 643 -21.35 -25.21 15.06
C PHE A 643 -20.42 -26.41 15.12
N VAL A 644 -20.89 -27.51 15.69
CA VAL A 644 -20.12 -28.75 15.83
C VAL A 644 -20.92 -29.97 15.44
N SER A 645 -20.26 -31.06 15.02
CA SER A 645 -20.96 -32.34 14.85
C SER A 645 -21.36 -32.95 16.20
N PRO A 646 -22.42 -33.79 16.26
CA PRO A 646 -22.99 -34.30 17.53
C PRO A 646 -22.03 -35.07 18.45
N GLY A 647 -20.89 -35.55 17.94
CA GLY A 647 -19.88 -36.24 18.74
C GLY A 647 -19.05 -35.31 19.64
N LEU A 648 -19.09 -33.99 19.40
CA LEU A 648 -18.37 -32.99 20.17
C LEU A 648 -19.27 -32.38 21.24
N THR A 649 -18.81 -32.38 22.49
CA THR A 649 -19.56 -31.76 23.60
C THR A 649 -18.97 -30.39 23.93
N ALA A 650 -19.76 -29.34 23.73
CA ALA A 650 -19.36 -27.96 24.02
C ALA A 650 -19.52 -27.60 25.50
N SER A 651 -18.59 -26.79 26.02
CA SER A 651 -18.60 -26.30 27.40
C SER A 651 -17.93 -24.93 27.51
N GLY A 652 -18.39 -24.13 28.48
CA GLY A 652 -17.85 -22.81 28.77
C GLY A 652 -17.86 -21.80 27.60
N PRO A 653 -18.90 -21.71 26.76
CA PRO A 653 -18.93 -20.69 25.72
C PRO A 653 -18.89 -19.28 26.33
N VAL A 654 -18.09 -18.40 25.75
CA VAL A 654 -17.89 -17.02 26.23
C VAL A 654 -17.62 -16.07 25.07
N ALA A 655 -18.08 -14.83 25.21
CA ALA A 655 -17.71 -13.70 24.36
C ALA A 655 -17.07 -12.60 25.23
N PRO A 656 -15.74 -12.60 25.42
CA PRO A 656 -15.07 -11.60 26.26
C PRO A 656 -15.26 -10.21 25.67
N ARG A 657 -15.48 -9.20 26.53
CA ARG A 657 -15.64 -7.81 26.10
C ARG A 657 -14.30 -7.18 25.69
N GLY A 658 -14.32 -6.37 24.64
CA GLY A 658 -13.18 -5.61 24.14
C GLY A 658 -13.62 -4.62 23.05
N THR A 659 -12.66 -3.84 22.53
CA THR A 659 -12.91 -2.85 21.47
C THR A 659 -11.88 -2.93 20.34
N ALA A 660 -11.11 -4.02 20.28
CA ALA A 660 -10.05 -4.26 19.29
C ALA A 660 -10.60 -4.63 17.90
N SER A 661 -11.89 -4.97 17.84
CA SER A 661 -12.71 -5.15 16.65
C SER A 661 -14.12 -4.61 16.98
N ASP A 662 -14.98 -4.46 15.97
CA ASP A 662 -16.42 -4.26 16.15
C ASP A 662 -17.18 -5.55 16.47
N HIS A 663 -16.49 -6.69 16.47
CA HIS A 663 -16.98 -7.95 17.01
C HIS A 663 -16.29 -8.30 18.34
N LEU A 664 -16.97 -9.07 19.17
CA LEU A 664 -16.35 -9.83 20.26
C LEU A 664 -15.98 -11.22 19.75
N PRO A 665 -14.80 -11.78 20.10
CA PRO A 665 -14.51 -13.15 19.76
C PRO A 665 -15.47 -14.08 20.51
N VAL A 666 -15.79 -15.24 19.92
CA VAL A 666 -16.48 -16.33 20.62
C VAL A 666 -15.49 -17.44 20.91
N ALA A 667 -15.44 -17.90 22.15
CA ALA A 667 -14.57 -18.98 22.58
C ALA A 667 -15.38 -20.12 23.21
N VAL A 668 -15.04 -21.36 22.91
CA VAL A 668 -15.71 -22.54 23.48
C VAL A 668 -14.73 -23.70 23.62
N THR A 669 -14.88 -24.49 24.69
CA THR A 669 -14.12 -25.73 24.89
C THR A 669 -14.93 -26.93 24.43
N LEU A 670 -14.39 -27.70 23.50
CA LEU A 670 -15.00 -28.90 22.92
C LEU A 670 -14.34 -30.14 23.50
N THR A 671 -15.13 -31.06 24.06
CA THR A 671 -14.63 -32.39 24.46
C THR A 671 -14.72 -33.33 23.25
N LEU A 672 -13.62 -34.00 22.93
CA LEU A 672 -13.58 -34.96 21.82
C LEU A 672 -14.36 -36.25 22.17
N PRO A 673 -14.87 -36.98 21.16
CA PRO A 673 -15.50 -38.28 21.40
C PRO A 673 -14.54 -39.25 22.12
N PRO A 674 -15.04 -40.14 22.99
CA PRO A 674 -14.26 -41.24 23.54
C PRO A 674 -13.66 -42.10 22.41
N ARG A 675 -12.44 -42.60 22.61
CA ARG A 675 -11.75 -43.49 21.66
C ARG A 675 -12.38 -44.87 21.58
#